data_AF-A0A6L3EIB8-F1
#
_entry.id   AF-A0A6L3EIB8-F1
#
_cell.length_a   1.000
_cell.length_b   1.000
_cell.length_c   1.000
_cell.angle_alpha   90.00
_cell.angle_beta   90.00
_cell.angle_gamma   90.00
#
_symmetry.space_group_name_H-M   'P 1'
#
loop_
_entity.id
_entity.type
_entity.pdbx_description
1 polymer ?
#
loop_
_entity_poly.entity_id
_entity_poly.type
_entity_poly.pdbx_seq_one_letter_code
_entity_poly.pdbx_strand_id
1 'polypeptide(L)'
;MSVLKSQVSTRAAAFNTNAEAMNRALQRVRDAAASAARGGSEASRERHVSRGKILPRERVARLLDPGSPFLEVGLFAAHGMYNDDAPSAGIITGIGRVEGRECMIVCNDATVKGGTYYPMTVKKHLRAQEIAEVNRLPCIYLVDSGGANLPNQDEVFPDRDHFGRIFYNQANMSAAGIPQIAVVMGSCTAGGAYVPAMSDESIIVREQGTIFLGGPPLVKAATGEVVSAEDLGGADVHTRLSGVADHFARDDAHALALARQAVANLNVDKPQTVRMTEPEPPAYDPAEIAGAIPADGRTPYDVREIIARIVDGSRLDEFKARYGTTLVCGFAHIHGIPSGIIANNGVLFSESALKGAHFVELCCQRQVPLVFMQNITGFMVGRKYEAGGIAKDGAKLVTAVATARVPKITMIIGGSFGAGNYGMCGRAYSPRFLWTWPNSRISVMGGEQAASVLATVRRDGIERAGGTWSTEEEEAFKSPVIEQFEHQGHPLYASARLWDDGIVDPAKSREVLALSLSASLNAAIEPTRFGVFRMEYRPPRPHGKVAMFEKILIATRAEIACRVIRTARRLGAATVAVYSDADRDGLHVAMADEAFRIGPAPASNSYLRIDRIIDAARDSGAEAIHPGYGFLSENPDFVEACTRAGIVFIGPSSQAIRAMGLKDAAKQLMEEAGVPVVPGYHGENQDSAFLAECAKNIGYPVLIKARAGGGGKGMRRVDDDAGFAAALDSARREAESSFGDGRVLIEKYVTSPRHIEVQVFGDLGGGAVYLFERDCSLQRRHQKVIEEAPAPGMSEAMRRAMGEAAVRAAQAVGYAGAGTVEFIVDASDGLREDRFYFMEMNTRLQVEHPVTEAITGQDLVEWQLRIAAGEPLPLKQEELGIEGHSFEARIYAEDTDRGFLPATGTLAHIDLPHDTARVDTGVRQGSVITPHYDPMIAKLIVHGPSRRAALNRLEAALRECRVAGCVTNIGFLARLARHPVFRAGEMDTGLIDRDFDRLAQPTEPPFEAVVAAALCAGGFAAPARGIDPFDMLTGWRHCASASQYVH
;
A
#
# COMPACT_ATOMS: atom_id res chain seq x y z
N MET A 1 -9.16 -15.59 -0.69
CA MET A 1 -9.04 -16.65 -1.72
C MET A 1 -8.87 -16.02 -3.11
N SER A 2 -7.81 -15.24 -3.34
CA SER A 2 -7.51 -14.60 -4.64
C SER A 2 -6.24 -15.12 -5.31
N VAL A 3 -5.45 -15.95 -4.60
CA VAL A 3 -4.20 -16.54 -5.11
C VAL A 3 -4.52 -17.63 -6.13
N LEU A 4 -4.00 -17.50 -7.34
CA LEU A 4 -4.06 -18.53 -8.38
C LEU A 4 -3.19 -19.73 -7.98
N LYS A 5 -3.71 -20.94 -8.14
CA LYS A 5 -2.95 -22.18 -7.88
C LYS A 5 -2.52 -22.81 -9.20
N SER A 6 -1.23 -22.75 -9.50
CA SER A 6 -0.61 -23.39 -10.68
C SER A 6 -0.96 -24.88 -10.73
N GLN A 7 -1.43 -25.34 -11.89
CA GLN A 7 -1.63 -26.75 -12.23
C GLN A 7 -0.46 -27.30 -13.05
N VAL A 8 0.45 -26.44 -13.49
CA VAL A 8 1.67 -26.83 -14.20
C VAL A 8 2.62 -27.57 -13.26
N SER A 9 3.07 -28.74 -13.69
CA SER A 9 4.12 -29.51 -13.01
C SER A 9 5.47 -29.28 -13.70
N THR A 10 6.40 -28.61 -13.03
CA THR A 10 7.76 -28.32 -13.52
C THR A 10 8.61 -29.58 -13.71
N ARG A 11 8.14 -30.74 -13.23
CA ARG A 11 8.80 -32.06 -13.41
C ARG A 11 8.25 -32.86 -14.58
N ALA A 12 7.17 -32.40 -15.22
CA ALA A 12 6.55 -33.12 -16.33
C ALA A 12 7.43 -33.03 -17.60
N ALA A 13 7.50 -34.11 -18.37
CA ALA A 13 8.26 -34.13 -19.63
C ALA A 13 7.78 -33.04 -20.62
N ALA A 14 6.47 -32.79 -20.68
CA ALA A 14 5.89 -31.74 -21.53
C ALA A 14 6.40 -30.33 -21.17
N PHE A 15 6.64 -30.05 -19.88
CA PHE A 15 7.18 -28.77 -19.42
C PHE A 15 8.60 -28.55 -19.96
N ASN A 16 9.44 -29.58 -19.93
CA ASN A 16 10.80 -29.51 -20.48
C ASN A 16 10.79 -29.29 -21.99
N THR A 17 9.94 -30.02 -22.73
CA THR A 17 9.77 -29.84 -24.18
C THR A 17 9.37 -28.41 -24.53
N ASN A 18 8.43 -27.84 -23.77
CA ASN A 18 7.98 -26.46 -23.90
C ASN A 18 9.12 -25.47 -23.63
N ALA A 19 9.83 -25.64 -22.51
CA ALA A 19 10.93 -24.78 -22.11
C ALA A 19 12.07 -24.81 -23.14
N GLU A 20 12.40 -25.99 -23.68
CA GLU A 20 13.40 -26.12 -24.76
C GLU A 20 12.97 -25.38 -26.03
N ALA A 21 11.70 -25.48 -26.43
CA ALA A 21 11.18 -24.76 -27.59
C ALA A 21 11.25 -23.24 -27.40
N MET A 22 10.83 -22.75 -26.24
CA MET A 22 10.93 -21.33 -25.90
C MET A 22 12.38 -20.86 -25.88
N ASN A 23 13.28 -21.61 -25.23
CA ASN A 23 14.70 -21.27 -25.15
C ASN A 23 15.37 -21.22 -26.53
N ARG A 24 14.98 -22.10 -27.47
CA ARG A 24 15.45 -22.02 -28.88
C ARG A 24 14.94 -20.78 -29.61
N ALA A 25 13.70 -20.36 -29.35
CA ALA A 25 13.17 -19.11 -29.93
C ALA A 25 13.89 -17.89 -29.32
N LEU A 26 14.08 -17.91 -28.00
CA LEU A 26 14.75 -16.86 -27.24
C LEU A 26 16.23 -16.72 -27.61
N GLN A 27 16.93 -17.82 -27.88
CA GLN A 27 18.34 -17.77 -28.32
C GLN A 27 18.49 -16.98 -29.63
N ARG A 28 17.62 -17.23 -30.62
CA ARG A 28 17.60 -16.46 -31.87
C ARG A 28 17.41 -14.96 -31.63
N VAL A 29 16.54 -14.60 -30.68
CA VAL A 29 16.30 -13.21 -30.28
C VAL A 29 17.52 -12.62 -29.56
N ARG A 30 18.17 -13.38 -28.68
CA ARG A 30 19.39 -12.96 -27.97
C ARG A 30 20.55 -12.72 -28.94
N ASP A 31 20.71 -13.55 -29.96
CA ASP A 31 21.73 -13.37 -30.99
C ASP A 31 21.49 -12.09 -31.80
N ALA A 32 20.23 -11.84 -32.21
CA ALA A 32 19.84 -10.61 -32.89
C ALA A 32 20.04 -9.37 -31.99
N ALA A 33 19.71 -9.46 -30.71
CA ALA A 33 19.91 -8.40 -29.73
C ALA A 33 21.39 -8.08 -29.52
N ALA A 34 22.24 -9.09 -29.37
CA ALA A 34 23.69 -8.94 -29.25
C ALA A 34 24.28 -8.28 -30.49
N SER A 35 23.82 -8.67 -31.68
CA SER A 35 24.24 -8.03 -32.93
C SER A 35 23.84 -6.55 -32.99
N ALA A 36 22.58 -6.24 -32.69
CA ALA A 36 22.09 -4.86 -32.66
C ALA A 36 22.77 -3.99 -31.59
N ALA A 37 23.09 -4.57 -30.43
CA ALA A 37 23.72 -3.86 -29.32
C ALA A 37 25.19 -3.46 -29.61
N ARG A 38 25.87 -4.18 -30.52
CA ARG A 38 27.23 -3.81 -30.94
C ARG A 38 27.28 -2.51 -31.76
N GLY A 39 26.19 -2.08 -32.39
CA GLY A 39 26.22 -0.93 -33.29
C GLY A 39 26.99 -1.25 -34.58
N GLY A 40 27.83 -0.32 -35.03
CA GLY A 40 28.62 -0.46 -36.25
C GLY A 40 29.76 -1.48 -36.15
N SER A 41 30.48 -1.66 -37.26
CA SER A 41 31.65 -2.55 -37.32
C SER A 41 32.74 -2.12 -36.33
N GLU A 42 33.61 -3.07 -35.97
CA GLU A 42 34.74 -2.82 -35.06
C GLU A 42 35.61 -1.64 -35.53
N ALA A 43 35.97 -1.61 -36.81
CA ALA A 43 36.72 -0.49 -37.41
C ALA A 43 35.99 0.87 -37.31
N SER A 44 34.66 0.87 -37.34
CA SER A 44 33.86 2.10 -37.15
C SER A 44 33.86 2.55 -35.69
N ARG A 45 33.74 1.61 -34.75
CA ARG A 45 33.81 1.87 -33.31
C ARG A 45 35.19 2.36 -32.87
N GLU A 46 36.26 1.75 -33.36
CA GLU A 46 37.64 2.19 -33.11
C GLU A 46 37.87 3.61 -33.64
N ARG A 47 37.38 3.90 -34.86
CA ARG A 47 37.43 5.25 -35.45
C ARG A 47 36.64 6.28 -34.65
N HIS A 48 35.52 5.88 -34.04
CA HIS A 48 34.72 6.75 -33.17
C HIS A 48 35.50 7.09 -31.90
N VAL A 49 36.03 6.07 -31.21
CA VAL A 49 36.77 6.25 -29.95
C VAL A 49 38.12 6.95 -30.16
N SER A 50 38.80 6.73 -31.29
CA SER A 50 40.09 7.40 -31.59
C SER A 50 39.97 8.92 -31.73
N ARG A 51 38.74 9.45 -31.88
CA ARG A 51 38.44 10.88 -31.85
C ARG A 51 38.15 11.42 -30.44
N GLY A 52 38.36 10.61 -29.40
CA GLY A 52 38.09 10.98 -28.00
C GLY A 52 36.62 10.86 -27.58
N LYS A 53 35.76 10.31 -28.45
CA LYS A 53 34.30 10.22 -28.22
C LYS A 53 33.93 8.98 -27.41
N ILE A 54 32.95 9.13 -26.53
CA ILE A 54 32.34 8.02 -25.79
C ILE A 54 31.39 7.27 -26.73
N LEU A 55 31.35 5.94 -26.66
CA LEU A 55 30.44 5.15 -27.49
C LEU A 55 28.96 5.45 -27.16
N PRO A 56 28.03 5.40 -28.14
CA PRO A 56 26.63 5.76 -27.94
C PRO A 56 25.94 5.08 -26.75
N ARG A 57 26.05 3.75 -26.60
CA ARG A 57 25.47 3.03 -25.44
C ARG A 57 26.12 3.41 -24.11
N GLU A 58 27.39 3.76 -24.14
CA GLU A 58 28.12 4.20 -22.95
C GLU A 58 27.73 5.64 -22.57
N ARG A 59 27.43 6.52 -23.54
CA ARG A 59 26.83 7.84 -23.27
C ARG A 59 25.51 7.70 -22.54
N VAL A 60 24.63 6.81 -23.01
CA VAL A 60 23.36 6.50 -22.33
C VAL A 60 23.63 5.99 -20.90
N ALA A 61 24.55 5.02 -20.74
CA ALA A 61 24.86 4.46 -19.42
C ALA A 61 25.41 5.50 -18.41
N ARG A 62 26.22 6.46 -18.86
CA ARG A 62 26.79 7.53 -18.04
C ARG A 62 25.80 8.67 -17.76
N LEU A 63 24.79 8.85 -18.61
CA LEU A 63 23.72 9.84 -18.40
C LEU A 63 22.77 9.41 -17.28
N LEU A 64 22.44 8.12 -17.24
CA LEU A 64 21.48 7.54 -16.30
C LEU A 64 21.94 7.65 -14.85
N ASP A 65 20.96 7.73 -13.94
CA ASP A 65 21.23 7.64 -12.51
C ASP A 65 21.89 6.32 -12.14
N PRO A 66 22.76 6.33 -11.11
CA PRO A 66 23.33 5.13 -10.51
C PRO A 66 22.28 4.05 -10.28
N GLY A 67 22.41 2.91 -10.96
CA GLY A 67 21.52 1.77 -10.80
C GLY A 67 20.17 1.90 -11.50
N SER A 68 19.88 2.99 -12.23
CA SER A 68 18.59 3.12 -12.92
C SER A 68 18.38 1.98 -13.91
N PRO A 69 17.16 1.38 -13.97
CA PRO A 69 16.79 0.52 -15.08
C PRO A 69 16.74 1.32 -16.39
N PHE A 70 16.86 0.62 -17.51
CA PHE A 70 16.72 1.20 -18.85
C PHE A 70 15.79 0.34 -19.70
N LEU A 71 14.60 0.88 -19.99
CA LEU A 71 13.59 0.26 -20.84
C LEU A 71 13.85 0.66 -22.30
N GLU A 72 14.65 -0.14 -23.00
CA GLU A 72 15.01 0.10 -24.40
C GLU A 72 13.85 -0.19 -25.35
N VAL A 73 13.57 0.75 -26.25
CA VAL A 73 12.51 0.69 -27.25
C VAL A 73 13.12 0.49 -28.62
N GLY A 74 12.58 -0.46 -29.40
CA GLY A 74 12.95 -0.67 -30.80
C GLY A 74 14.36 -1.23 -31.02
N LEU A 75 14.90 -2.02 -30.07
CA LEU A 75 16.24 -2.62 -30.19
C LEU A 75 16.44 -3.35 -31.53
N PHE A 76 15.43 -4.08 -31.99
CA PHE A 76 15.46 -4.90 -33.21
C PHE A 76 15.07 -4.14 -34.49
N ALA A 77 14.87 -2.82 -34.42
CA ALA A 77 14.51 -2.03 -35.59
C ALA A 77 15.50 -2.23 -36.74
N ALA A 78 14.97 -2.35 -37.96
CA ALA A 78 15.70 -2.62 -39.20
C ALA A 78 16.45 -3.97 -39.27
N HIS A 79 16.22 -4.92 -38.35
CA HIS A 79 16.79 -6.27 -38.46
C HIS A 79 16.35 -6.98 -39.75
N GLY A 80 17.31 -7.52 -40.51
CA GLY A 80 17.07 -8.16 -41.80
C GLY A 80 16.60 -7.19 -42.89
N MET A 81 16.74 -5.88 -42.69
CA MET A 81 16.40 -4.83 -43.66
C MET A 81 17.68 -4.13 -44.13
N TYR A 82 17.64 -3.53 -45.32
CA TYR A 82 18.75 -2.72 -45.85
C TYR A 82 20.11 -3.44 -45.86
N ASN A 83 20.14 -4.76 -46.12
CA ASN A 83 21.34 -5.60 -46.03
C ASN A 83 22.02 -5.61 -44.65
N ASP A 84 21.23 -5.42 -43.58
CA ASP A 84 21.70 -5.34 -42.17
C ASP A 84 22.72 -4.21 -41.91
N ASP A 85 22.76 -3.21 -42.78
CA ASP A 85 23.66 -2.07 -42.68
C ASP A 85 23.30 -1.08 -41.55
N ALA A 86 22.09 -1.19 -41.00
CA ALA A 86 21.53 -0.27 -40.00
C ALA A 86 21.07 -1.02 -38.73
N PRO A 87 21.96 -1.70 -37.98
CA PRO A 87 21.59 -2.37 -36.73
C PRO A 87 20.91 -1.41 -35.76
N SER A 88 19.81 -1.85 -35.16
CA SER A 88 18.93 -1.04 -34.30
C SER A 88 18.41 0.25 -34.97
N ALA A 89 18.40 0.29 -36.30
CA ALA A 89 18.19 1.46 -37.13
C ALA A 89 19.15 2.64 -36.84
N GLY A 90 20.36 2.37 -36.33
CA GLY A 90 21.38 3.41 -36.09
C GLY A 90 21.02 4.42 -35.00
N ILE A 91 20.08 4.09 -34.12
CA ILE A 91 19.63 4.97 -33.03
C ILE A 91 19.24 4.13 -31.82
N ILE A 92 19.62 4.57 -30.62
CA ILE A 92 19.25 3.94 -29.34
C ILE A 92 18.16 4.80 -28.72
N THR A 93 17.04 4.19 -28.37
CA THR A 93 15.91 4.89 -27.75
C THR A 93 15.43 4.13 -26.54
N GLY A 94 15.08 4.81 -25.46
CA GLY A 94 14.56 4.14 -24.27
C GLY A 94 14.35 5.08 -23.11
N ILE A 95 13.80 4.52 -22.02
CA ILE A 95 13.43 5.28 -20.84
C ILE A 95 14.32 4.86 -19.68
N GLY A 96 14.87 5.84 -18.95
CA GLY A 96 15.58 5.63 -17.71
C GLY A 96 15.55 6.90 -16.85
N ARG A 97 16.02 6.80 -15.60
CA ARG A 97 16.06 7.95 -14.70
C ARG A 97 17.32 8.78 -14.92
N VAL A 98 17.13 10.10 -14.90
CA VAL A 98 18.17 11.10 -14.87
C VAL A 98 17.75 12.13 -13.81
N GLU A 99 18.57 12.31 -12.78
CA GLU A 99 18.27 13.17 -11.63
C GLU A 99 16.88 12.87 -11.01
N GLY A 100 16.58 11.59 -10.83
CA GLY A 100 15.32 11.10 -10.27
C GLY A 100 14.13 11.15 -11.22
N ARG A 101 14.29 11.63 -12.46
CA ARG A 101 13.21 11.83 -13.42
C ARG A 101 13.27 10.82 -14.56
N GLU A 102 12.15 10.17 -14.85
CA GLU A 102 12.01 9.26 -15.98
C GLU A 102 12.04 10.06 -17.29
N CYS A 103 13.11 9.90 -18.08
CA CYS A 103 13.33 10.65 -19.31
C CYS A 103 13.34 9.71 -20.52
N MET A 104 12.78 10.18 -21.65
CA MET A 104 12.98 9.55 -22.94
C MET A 104 14.36 9.97 -23.49
N ILE A 105 15.24 8.99 -23.68
CA ILE A 105 16.58 9.20 -24.21
C ILE A 105 16.61 8.73 -25.66
N VAL A 106 17.12 9.59 -26.55
CA VAL A 106 17.29 9.30 -27.98
C VAL A 106 18.74 9.59 -28.34
N CYS A 107 19.52 8.55 -28.64
CA CYS A 107 20.96 8.67 -28.93
C CYS A 107 21.27 8.13 -30.32
N ASN A 108 21.79 8.97 -31.21
CA ASN A 108 22.28 8.49 -32.51
C ASN A 108 23.49 7.57 -32.32
N ASP A 109 23.57 6.52 -33.12
CA ASP A 109 24.76 5.67 -33.19
C ASP A 109 25.63 6.05 -34.39
N ALA A 110 26.57 6.96 -34.17
CA ALA A 110 27.50 7.41 -35.20
C ALA A 110 28.40 6.30 -35.77
N THR A 111 28.51 5.15 -35.08
CA THR A 111 29.26 4.00 -35.60
C THR A 111 28.50 3.28 -36.72
N VAL A 112 27.18 3.43 -36.77
CA VAL A 112 26.29 2.85 -37.79
C VAL A 112 26.13 3.82 -38.95
N LYS A 113 26.91 3.62 -40.02
CA LYS A 113 26.90 4.47 -41.24
C LYS A 113 27.02 5.98 -40.94
N GLY A 114 27.74 6.36 -39.88
CA GLY A 114 27.86 7.78 -39.49
C GLY A 114 26.60 8.35 -38.82
N GLY A 115 25.71 7.49 -38.30
CA GLY A 115 24.46 7.89 -37.64
C GLY A 115 23.40 8.40 -38.62
N THR A 116 23.48 8.05 -39.90
CA THR A 116 22.53 8.54 -40.92
C THR A 116 21.12 7.99 -40.71
N TYR A 117 20.10 8.80 -40.98
CA TYR A 117 18.69 8.41 -40.85
C TYR A 117 18.21 7.58 -42.05
N TYR A 118 17.98 6.29 -41.81
CA TYR A 118 17.18 5.41 -42.67
C TYR A 118 15.69 5.60 -42.40
N PRO A 119 14.78 5.09 -43.25
CA PRO A 119 13.34 5.16 -43.00
C PRO A 119 12.95 4.62 -41.60
N MET A 120 13.54 3.50 -41.19
CA MET A 120 13.32 2.96 -39.84
C MET A 120 13.96 3.78 -38.71
N THR A 121 15.02 4.54 -38.99
CA THR A 121 15.59 5.47 -38.00
C THR A 121 14.60 6.59 -37.70
N VAL A 122 13.98 7.15 -38.74
CA VAL A 122 12.93 8.17 -38.60
C VAL A 122 11.75 7.60 -37.82
N LYS A 123 11.22 6.45 -38.24
CA LYS A 123 10.09 5.81 -37.56
C LYS A 123 10.38 5.52 -36.09
N LYS A 124 11.60 5.08 -35.76
CA LYS A 124 12.03 4.82 -34.38
C LYS A 124 12.16 6.09 -33.56
N HIS A 125 12.71 7.16 -34.14
CA HIS A 125 12.76 8.46 -33.47
C HIS A 125 11.35 9.01 -33.20
N LEU A 126 10.46 8.96 -34.19
CA LEU A 126 9.07 9.41 -34.03
C LEU A 126 8.31 8.57 -33.00
N ARG A 127 8.54 7.25 -32.95
CA ARG A 127 7.93 6.40 -31.93
C ARG A 127 8.44 6.76 -30.52
N ALA A 128 9.72 7.08 -30.36
CA ALA A 128 10.25 7.54 -29.09
C ALA A 128 9.60 8.85 -28.64
N GLN A 129 9.40 9.80 -29.56
CA GLN A 129 8.68 11.05 -29.27
C GLN A 129 7.19 10.82 -28.98
N GLU A 130 6.52 9.92 -29.70
CA GLU A 130 5.13 9.57 -29.42
C GLU A 130 5.00 9.02 -27.99
N ILE A 131 5.90 8.11 -27.58
CA ILE A 131 5.95 7.60 -26.20
C ILE A 131 6.22 8.73 -25.21
N ALA A 132 7.13 9.66 -25.51
CA ALA A 132 7.42 10.79 -24.64
C ALA A 132 6.22 11.73 -24.49
N GLU A 133 5.54 12.05 -25.60
CA GLU A 133 4.38 12.93 -25.64
C GLU A 133 3.22 12.35 -24.83
N VAL A 134 2.81 11.12 -25.12
CA VAL A 134 1.63 10.51 -24.47
C VAL A 134 1.85 10.19 -22.99
N ASN A 135 3.10 10.05 -22.57
CA ASN A 135 3.48 9.77 -21.19
C ASN A 135 4.06 10.99 -20.46
N ARG A 136 4.22 12.15 -21.12
CA ARG A 136 4.84 13.37 -20.57
C ARG A 136 6.26 13.18 -20.03
N LEU A 137 7.12 12.48 -20.79
CA LEU A 137 8.52 12.26 -20.41
C LEU A 137 9.41 13.37 -21.01
N PRO A 138 10.28 14.03 -20.23
CA PRO A 138 11.32 14.90 -20.77
C PRO A 138 12.17 14.16 -21.82
N CYS A 139 12.51 14.83 -22.91
CA CYS A 139 13.29 14.26 -24.00
C CYS A 139 14.75 14.71 -23.91
N ILE A 140 15.69 13.76 -23.99
CA ILE A 140 17.12 14.04 -24.09
C ILE A 140 17.65 13.46 -25.40
N TYR A 141 18.05 14.34 -26.31
CA TYR A 141 18.58 14.01 -27.63
C TYR A 141 20.11 14.04 -27.61
N LEU A 142 20.77 12.89 -27.64
CA LEU A 142 22.23 12.79 -27.81
C LEU A 142 22.54 12.73 -29.32
N VAL A 143 22.79 13.90 -29.89
CA VAL A 143 22.85 14.13 -31.33
C VAL A 143 24.24 13.88 -31.88
N ASP A 144 24.33 12.98 -32.87
CA ASP A 144 25.57 12.59 -33.54
C ASP A 144 25.26 11.92 -34.89
N SER A 145 24.84 12.71 -35.88
CA SER A 145 24.31 12.22 -37.16
C SER A 145 24.89 12.95 -38.37
N GLY A 146 25.31 12.17 -39.37
CA GLY A 146 25.76 12.67 -40.67
C GLY A 146 24.65 13.13 -41.63
N GLY A 147 23.37 13.06 -41.24
CA GLY A 147 22.23 13.47 -42.07
C GLY A 147 21.30 12.31 -42.47
N ALA A 148 20.59 12.45 -43.60
CA ALA A 148 19.65 11.46 -44.11
C ALA A 148 20.32 10.42 -45.03
N ASN A 149 19.78 9.20 -45.07
CA ASN A 149 20.15 8.21 -46.08
C ASN A 149 19.60 8.66 -47.45
N LEU A 150 20.47 9.24 -48.28
CA LEU A 150 20.07 9.82 -49.57
C LEU A 150 19.45 8.81 -50.57
N PRO A 151 19.92 7.55 -50.66
CA PRO A 151 19.29 6.56 -51.54
C PRO A 151 17.80 6.29 -51.24
N ASN A 152 17.38 6.44 -49.98
CA ASN A 152 15.99 6.24 -49.53
C ASN A 152 15.31 7.55 -49.11
N GLN A 153 15.72 8.69 -49.69
CA GLN A 153 15.24 10.01 -49.26
C GLN A 153 13.72 10.19 -49.35
N ASP A 154 13.06 9.54 -50.32
CA ASP A 154 11.61 9.58 -50.54
C ASP A 154 10.81 8.93 -49.40
N GLU A 155 11.42 7.98 -48.70
CA GLU A 155 10.89 7.33 -47.48
C GLU A 155 11.39 7.99 -46.18
N VAL A 156 12.20 9.05 -46.28
CA VAL A 156 12.81 9.74 -45.14
C VAL A 156 12.34 11.19 -45.02
N PHE A 157 12.02 11.88 -46.11
CA PHE A 157 11.82 13.34 -46.10
C PHE A 157 10.37 13.83 -46.26
N PRO A 158 9.58 13.40 -47.27
CA PRO A 158 8.45 14.22 -47.73
C PRO A 158 7.12 14.09 -46.96
N ASP A 159 6.81 12.93 -46.36
CA ASP A 159 5.47 12.63 -45.85
C ASP A 159 5.25 13.05 -44.39
N ARG A 160 4.00 13.01 -43.92
CA ARG A 160 3.60 13.43 -42.57
C ARG A 160 4.44 12.80 -41.46
N ASP A 161 4.76 11.51 -41.60
CA ASP A 161 5.48 10.73 -40.58
C ASP A 161 6.96 10.52 -40.97
N HIS A 162 7.52 11.46 -41.72
CA HIS A 162 8.93 11.50 -42.12
C HIS A 162 9.73 12.49 -41.24
N PHE A 163 10.98 12.77 -41.63
CA PHE A 163 11.98 13.46 -40.80
C PHE A 163 11.51 14.81 -40.24
N GLY A 164 10.74 15.60 -41.02
CA GLY A 164 10.20 16.88 -40.57
C GLY A 164 9.26 16.78 -39.36
N ARG A 165 8.66 15.60 -39.12
CA ARG A 165 7.77 15.36 -37.99
C ARG A 165 8.50 15.38 -36.64
N ILE A 166 9.81 15.14 -36.64
CA ILE A 166 10.65 15.23 -35.43
C ILE A 166 10.55 16.64 -34.84
N PHE A 167 10.67 17.66 -35.68
CA PHE A 167 10.64 19.07 -35.28
C PHE A 167 9.25 19.54 -34.90
N TYR A 168 8.23 19.08 -35.65
CA TYR A 168 6.83 19.31 -35.28
C TYR A 168 6.54 18.79 -33.87
N ASN A 169 6.98 17.56 -33.57
CA ASN A 169 6.77 16.95 -32.26
C ASN A 169 7.56 17.69 -31.17
N GLN A 170 8.84 18.04 -31.40
CA GLN A 170 9.64 18.82 -30.43
C GLN A 170 8.94 20.14 -30.06
N ALA A 171 8.49 20.91 -31.06
CA ALA A 171 7.81 22.18 -30.82
C ALA A 171 6.49 22.02 -30.04
N ASN A 172 5.67 21.02 -30.38
CA ASN A 172 4.40 20.79 -29.67
C ASN A 172 4.61 20.24 -28.26
N MET A 173 5.60 19.36 -28.05
CA MET A 173 5.96 18.85 -26.73
C MET A 173 6.50 19.97 -25.83
N SER A 174 7.42 20.80 -26.33
CA SER A 174 7.90 22.01 -25.64
C SER A 174 6.74 22.94 -25.26
N ALA A 175 5.84 23.24 -26.21
CA ALA A 175 4.64 24.04 -25.95
C ALA A 175 3.68 23.42 -24.91
N ALA A 176 3.66 22.08 -24.81
CA ALA A 176 2.90 21.34 -23.80
C ALA A 176 3.62 21.23 -22.44
N GLY A 177 4.78 21.88 -22.28
CA GLY A 177 5.61 21.84 -21.08
C GLY A 177 6.32 20.52 -20.86
N ILE A 178 6.64 19.78 -21.94
CA ILE A 178 7.47 18.58 -21.91
C ILE A 178 8.87 19.00 -22.37
N PRO A 179 9.87 19.05 -21.46
CA PRO A 179 11.18 19.62 -21.78
C PRO A 179 11.92 18.87 -22.89
N GLN A 180 12.58 19.63 -23.77
CA GLN A 180 13.40 19.15 -24.88
C GLN A 180 14.86 19.56 -24.65
N ILE A 181 15.75 18.60 -24.41
CA ILE A 181 17.18 18.87 -24.15
C ILE A 181 18.00 18.22 -25.27
N ALA A 182 18.88 18.98 -25.92
CA ALA A 182 19.79 18.46 -26.93
C ALA A 182 21.24 18.51 -26.46
N VAL A 183 21.99 17.45 -26.78
CA VAL A 183 23.42 17.33 -26.52
C VAL A 183 24.11 16.99 -27.85
N VAL A 184 24.74 17.97 -28.48
CA VAL A 184 25.42 17.83 -29.76
C VAL A 184 26.84 17.33 -29.52
N MET A 185 27.02 16.04 -29.75
CA MET A 185 28.27 15.30 -29.48
C MET A 185 28.98 14.89 -30.78
N GLY A 186 28.65 15.54 -31.89
CA GLY A 186 29.26 15.31 -33.20
C GLY A 186 28.57 16.10 -34.31
N SER A 187 28.48 15.49 -35.50
CA SER A 187 27.86 16.15 -36.65
C SER A 187 26.35 16.34 -36.45
N CYS A 188 25.85 17.50 -36.87
CA CYS A 188 24.44 17.86 -36.89
C CYS A 188 24.16 18.75 -38.11
N THR A 189 23.84 18.13 -39.26
CA THR A 189 23.80 18.80 -40.57
C THR A 189 22.40 18.86 -41.19
N ALA A 190 22.17 19.88 -42.02
CA ALA A 190 20.96 20.08 -42.80
C ALA A 190 19.71 20.09 -41.93
N GLY A 191 18.69 19.29 -42.25
CA GLY A 191 17.49 19.20 -41.42
C GLY A 191 17.79 18.81 -39.96
N GLY A 192 18.84 18.00 -39.72
CA GLY A 192 19.21 17.58 -38.38
C GLY A 192 19.58 18.74 -37.44
N ALA A 193 20.04 19.87 -38.00
CA ALA A 193 20.39 21.09 -37.26
C ALA A 193 19.21 21.64 -36.44
N TYR A 194 17.96 21.31 -36.80
CA TYR A 194 16.79 21.74 -36.05
C TYR A 194 16.58 20.95 -34.75
N VAL A 195 17.19 19.78 -34.56
CA VAL A 195 17.09 19.08 -33.27
C VAL A 195 17.61 19.94 -32.11
N PRO A 196 18.86 20.44 -32.15
CA PRO A 196 19.34 21.38 -31.13
C PRO A 196 18.68 22.75 -31.24
N ALA A 197 18.50 23.30 -32.45
CA ALA A 197 17.95 24.66 -32.59
C ALA A 197 16.49 24.80 -32.13
N MET A 198 15.75 23.70 -31.96
CA MET A 198 14.37 23.67 -31.45
C MET A 198 14.24 22.92 -30.11
N SER A 199 15.35 22.63 -29.45
CA SER A 199 15.35 22.18 -28.05
C SER A 199 15.30 23.38 -27.11
N ASP A 200 14.75 23.19 -25.91
CA ASP A 200 14.62 24.24 -24.89
C ASP A 200 16.00 24.62 -24.31
N GLU A 201 16.88 23.62 -24.17
CA GLU A 201 18.29 23.80 -23.81
C GLU A 201 19.18 22.92 -24.71
N SER A 202 20.24 23.52 -25.24
CA SER A 202 21.19 22.90 -26.16
C SER A 202 22.62 22.96 -25.62
N ILE A 203 23.25 21.79 -25.50
CA ILE A 203 24.64 21.60 -25.08
C ILE A 203 25.46 21.17 -26.29
N ILE A 204 26.65 21.74 -26.49
CA ILE A 204 27.54 21.38 -27.61
C ILE A 204 28.98 21.12 -27.15
N VAL A 205 29.57 20.03 -27.62
CA VAL A 205 30.96 19.65 -27.31
C VAL A 205 31.94 20.40 -28.20
N ARG A 206 32.92 21.08 -27.61
CA ARG A 206 33.95 21.83 -28.35
C ARG A 206 34.81 20.97 -29.26
N GLU A 207 35.24 21.52 -30.39
CA GLU A 207 36.14 20.87 -31.35
C GLU A 207 35.64 19.49 -31.81
N GLN A 208 34.33 19.26 -31.75
CA GLN A 208 33.70 17.96 -31.99
C GLN A 208 32.26 18.10 -32.49
N GLY A 209 31.43 18.84 -31.76
CA GLY A 209 30.05 19.13 -32.11
C GLY A 209 29.98 20.22 -33.16
N THR A 210 29.19 19.99 -34.22
CA THR A 210 29.01 20.98 -35.29
C THR A 210 27.56 21.05 -35.76
N ILE A 211 26.99 22.25 -35.89
CA ILE A 211 25.61 22.50 -36.33
C ILE A 211 25.61 23.38 -37.58
N PHE A 212 24.96 22.96 -38.67
CA PHE A 212 24.80 23.82 -39.86
C PHE A 212 23.69 23.33 -40.79
N LEU A 213 22.97 24.26 -41.44
CA LEU A 213 21.97 23.93 -42.48
C LEU A 213 22.61 23.47 -43.79
N GLY A 214 23.80 23.95 -44.11
CA GLY A 214 24.59 23.50 -45.24
C GLY A 214 26.03 23.29 -44.80
N GLY A 215 26.51 22.05 -44.85
CA GLY A 215 27.89 21.76 -44.45
C GLY A 215 28.93 22.31 -45.42
N PRO A 216 30.23 22.24 -45.05
CA PRO A 216 31.31 22.78 -45.88
C PRO A 216 31.28 22.36 -47.36
N PRO A 217 30.94 21.10 -47.73
CA PRO A 217 30.81 20.73 -49.13
C PRO A 217 29.72 21.50 -49.88
N LEU A 218 28.58 21.79 -49.22
CA LEU A 218 27.48 22.54 -49.81
C LEU A 218 27.81 24.03 -49.91
N VAL A 219 28.44 24.61 -48.88
CA VAL A 219 28.90 26.01 -48.90
C VAL A 219 29.89 26.22 -50.04
N LYS A 220 30.88 25.33 -50.18
CA LYS A 220 31.84 25.37 -51.29
C LYS A 220 31.17 25.24 -52.64
N ALA A 221 30.20 24.33 -52.78
CA ALA A 221 29.47 24.14 -54.04
C ALA A 221 28.60 25.35 -54.41
N ALA A 222 28.00 26.02 -53.43
CA ALA A 222 27.08 27.14 -53.66
C ALA A 222 27.78 28.49 -53.83
N THR A 223 28.89 28.73 -53.11
CA THR A 223 29.52 30.06 -53.00
C THR A 223 30.99 30.10 -53.40
N GLY A 224 31.66 28.93 -53.47
CA GLY A 224 33.11 28.83 -53.66
C GLY A 224 33.93 29.02 -52.37
N GLU A 225 33.31 29.40 -51.24
CA GLU A 225 33.97 29.57 -49.95
C GLU A 225 34.50 28.23 -49.41
N VAL A 226 35.73 28.23 -48.90
CA VAL A 226 36.34 27.08 -48.23
C VAL A 226 36.47 27.40 -46.76
N VAL A 227 35.60 26.78 -45.96
CA VAL A 227 35.52 26.95 -44.50
C VAL A 227 35.56 25.58 -43.83
N SER A 228 36.16 25.50 -42.63
CA SER A 228 36.17 24.25 -41.86
C SER A 228 34.81 24.01 -41.20
N ALA A 229 34.54 22.78 -40.76
CA ALA A 229 33.28 22.49 -40.04
C ALA A 229 33.21 23.22 -38.68
N GLU A 230 34.35 23.41 -38.01
CA GLU A 230 34.44 24.12 -36.73
C GLU A 230 34.23 25.63 -36.92
N ASP A 231 34.83 26.24 -37.95
CA ASP A 231 34.67 27.67 -38.22
C ASP A 231 33.26 28.01 -38.72
N LEU A 232 32.61 27.07 -39.42
CA LEU A 232 31.26 27.26 -39.97
C LEU A 232 30.17 27.15 -38.88
N GLY A 233 30.33 26.25 -37.92
CA GLY A 233 29.27 25.92 -36.96
C GLY A 233 29.72 25.08 -35.78
N GLY A 234 30.95 25.29 -35.30
CA GLY A 234 31.47 24.64 -34.10
C GLY A 234 30.86 25.16 -32.80
N ALA A 235 31.34 24.64 -31.67
CA ALA A 235 30.82 25.00 -30.35
C ALA A 235 31.02 26.48 -30.00
N ASP A 236 32.19 27.06 -30.33
CA ASP A 236 32.48 28.47 -30.06
C ASP A 236 31.54 29.39 -30.86
N VAL A 237 31.30 29.07 -32.14
CA VAL A 237 30.35 29.82 -32.99
C VAL A 237 28.97 29.84 -32.34
N HIS A 238 28.46 28.69 -31.90
CA HIS A 238 27.07 28.60 -31.46
C HIS A 238 26.81 29.04 -30.02
N THR A 239 27.82 29.01 -29.15
CA THR A 239 27.69 29.45 -27.74
C THR A 239 28.16 30.88 -27.50
N ARG A 240 29.01 31.45 -28.39
CA ARG A 240 29.54 32.82 -28.25
C ARG A 240 29.00 33.80 -29.27
N LEU A 241 28.73 33.38 -30.51
CA LEU A 241 28.38 34.28 -31.62
C LEU A 241 26.91 34.21 -32.00
N SER A 242 26.39 33.00 -32.30
CA SER A 242 25.04 32.86 -32.86
C SER A 242 23.95 32.63 -31.81
N GLY A 243 24.29 32.06 -30.66
CA GLY A 243 23.32 31.66 -29.62
C GLY A 243 22.40 30.50 -30.03
N VAL A 244 22.87 29.60 -30.89
CA VAL A 244 22.10 28.37 -31.25
C VAL A 244 22.25 27.28 -30.19
N ALA A 245 23.33 27.33 -29.41
CA ALA A 245 23.55 26.46 -28.26
C ALA A 245 23.79 27.29 -27.01
N ASP A 246 23.34 26.80 -25.87
CA ASP A 246 23.31 27.51 -24.60
C ASP A 246 24.52 27.16 -23.73
N HIS A 247 25.02 25.92 -23.84
CA HIS A 247 26.04 25.38 -22.95
C HIS A 247 27.26 24.86 -23.73
N PHE A 248 28.44 25.34 -23.33
CA PHE A 248 29.73 24.93 -23.90
C PHE A 248 30.34 23.76 -23.10
N ALA A 249 30.38 22.57 -23.70
CA ALA A 249 30.97 21.38 -23.10
C ALA A 249 32.42 21.16 -23.57
N ARG A 250 33.26 20.60 -22.68
CA ARG A 250 34.69 20.39 -22.94
C ARG A 250 34.98 19.08 -23.65
N ASP A 251 34.15 18.09 -23.38
CA ASP A 251 34.17 16.72 -23.87
C ASP A 251 32.78 16.09 -23.64
N ASP A 252 32.62 14.83 -24.06
CA ASP A 252 31.38 14.08 -23.89
C ASP A 252 30.96 13.94 -22.41
N ALA A 253 31.89 13.72 -21.50
CA ALA A 253 31.56 13.51 -20.08
C ALA A 253 31.02 14.80 -19.43
N HIS A 254 31.65 15.94 -19.74
CA HIS A 254 31.16 17.24 -19.30
C HIS A 254 29.78 17.55 -19.89
N ALA A 255 29.53 17.20 -21.16
CA ALA A 255 28.24 17.41 -21.80
C ALA A 255 27.11 16.60 -21.14
N LEU A 256 27.38 15.35 -20.76
CA LEU A 256 26.41 14.52 -20.03
C LEU A 256 26.14 15.07 -18.63
N ALA A 257 27.15 15.58 -17.92
CA ALA A 257 26.96 16.24 -16.63
C ALA A 257 26.08 17.50 -16.73
N LEU A 258 26.28 18.32 -17.78
CA LEU A 258 25.42 19.48 -18.06
C LEU A 258 23.99 19.05 -18.40
N ALA A 259 23.80 17.96 -19.15
CA ALA A 259 22.47 17.43 -19.45
C ALA A 259 21.74 16.97 -18.17
N ARG A 260 22.46 16.31 -17.25
CA ARG A 260 21.93 15.99 -15.91
C ARG A 260 21.54 17.26 -15.15
N GLN A 261 22.40 18.28 -15.16
CA GLN A 261 22.10 19.56 -14.52
C GLN A 261 20.85 20.24 -15.10
N ALA A 262 20.65 20.22 -16.43
CA ALA A 262 19.43 20.71 -17.06
C ALA A 262 18.20 19.94 -16.56
N VAL A 263 18.28 18.60 -16.50
CA VAL A 263 17.19 17.76 -15.95
C VAL A 263 16.90 18.05 -14.47
N ALA A 264 17.93 18.34 -13.66
CA ALA A 264 17.76 18.68 -12.25
C ALA A 264 16.86 19.91 -12.06
N ASN A 265 16.90 20.87 -13.00
CA ASN A 265 16.21 22.15 -12.93
C ASN A 265 14.79 22.17 -13.53
N LEU A 266 14.28 21.04 -14.03
CA LEU A 266 12.99 21.01 -14.74
C LEU A 266 11.77 21.36 -13.87
N ASN A 267 11.87 21.22 -12.53
CA ASN A 267 10.78 21.53 -11.59
C ASN A 267 9.43 20.87 -11.94
N VAL A 268 9.48 19.63 -12.43
CA VAL A 268 8.30 18.79 -12.72
C VAL A 268 8.34 17.54 -11.86
N ASP A 269 7.20 17.21 -11.26
CA ASP A 269 6.96 16.00 -10.48
C ASP A 269 5.94 15.08 -11.16
N LYS A 270 6.09 13.78 -10.94
CA LYS A 270 5.15 12.75 -11.40
C LYS A 270 3.82 12.88 -10.64
N PRO A 271 2.67 12.98 -11.33
CA PRO A 271 1.38 13.10 -10.67
C PRO A 271 0.98 11.80 -9.96
N GLN A 272 0.38 11.90 -8.78
CA GLN A 272 -0.09 10.74 -8.03
C GLN A 272 -1.51 10.33 -8.47
N THR A 273 -1.61 9.62 -9.60
CA THR A 273 -2.89 9.30 -10.25
C THR A 273 -3.52 7.99 -9.79
N VAL A 274 -2.71 7.06 -9.29
CA VAL A 274 -3.15 5.74 -8.82
C VAL A 274 -2.67 5.49 -7.40
N ARG A 275 -3.44 4.69 -6.66
CA ARG A 275 -3.02 4.21 -5.34
C ARG A 275 -2.13 2.99 -5.51
N MET A 276 -0.83 3.22 -5.46
CA MET A 276 0.19 2.18 -5.40
C MET A 276 0.05 1.37 -4.11
N THR A 277 0.33 0.07 -4.18
CA THR A 277 0.50 -0.82 -3.02
C THR A 277 1.95 -1.23 -2.89
N GLU A 278 2.33 -1.88 -1.78
CA GLU A 278 3.66 -2.47 -1.67
C GLU A 278 3.83 -3.59 -2.72
N PRO A 279 4.91 -3.57 -3.52
CA PRO A 279 5.20 -4.63 -4.48
C PRO A 279 5.44 -5.98 -3.80
N GLU A 280 4.70 -7.02 -4.20
CA GLU A 280 4.96 -8.40 -3.78
C GLU A 280 5.40 -9.24 -4.99
N PRO A 281 6.46 -10.07 -4.90
CA PRO A 281 6.79 -11.03 -5.94
C PRO A 281 5.62 -12.00 -6.23
N PRO A 282 5.52 -12.57 -7.44
CA PRO A 282 4.60 -13.67 -7.70
C PRO A 282 4.96 -14.89 -6.85
N ALA A 283 3.97 -15.72 -6.51
CA ALA A 283 4.17 -16.97 -5.77
C ALA A 283 4.85 -18.08 -6.59
N TYR A 284 4.97 -17.89 -7.91
CA TYR A 284 5.64 -18.80 -8.84
C TYR A 284 6.74 -18.05 -9.58
N ASP A 285 7.86 -18.73 -9.83
CA ASP A 285 9.02 -18.14 -10.50
C ASP A 285 8.65 -17.73 -11.94
N PRO A 286 8.84 -16.46 -12.35
CA PRO A 286 8.65 -16.01 -13.73
C PRO A 286 9.44 -16.84 -14.76
N ALA A 287 10.58 -17.45 -14.40
CA ALA A 287 11.34 -18.32 -15.28
C ALA A 287 10.56 -19.56 -15.73
N GLU A 288 9.56 -20.00 -14.96
CA GLU A 288 8.72 -21.14 -15.30
C GLU A 288 7.80 -20.88 -16.50
N ILE A 289 7.60 -19.61 -16.91
CA ILE A 289 6.78 -19.24 -18.06
C ILE A 289 7.23 -20.00 -19.32
N ALA A 290 8.54 -20.19 -19.50
CA ALA A 290 9.10 -20.89 -20.65
C ALA A 290 8.55 -22.33 -20.81
N GLY A 291 8.31 -23.04 -19.70
CA GLY A 291 7.75 -24.40 -19.72
C GLY A 291 6.22 -24.46 -19.62
N ALA A 292 5.57 -23.38 -19.17
CA ALA A 292 4.12 -23.29 -19.05
C ALA A 292 3.41 -23.12 -20.40
N ILE A 293 4.09 -22.59 -21.42
CA ILE A 293 3.53 -22.34 -22.76
C ILE A 293 3.78 -23.54 -23.66
N PRO A 294 2.76 -24.12 -24.30
CA PRO A 294 2.94 -25.21 -25.25
C PRO A 294 3.90 -24.86 -26.40
N ALA A 295 4.77 -25.80 -26.76
CA ALA A 295 5.68 -25.66 -27.91
C ALA A 295 4.92 -25.50 -29.25
N ASP A 296 3.77 -26.16 -29.40
CA ASP A 296 2.84 -25.95 -30.51
C ASP A 296 1.84 -24.84 -30.14
N GLY A 297 1.93 -23.69 -30.82
CA GLY A 297 1.06 -22.54 -30.59
C GLY A 297 -0.44 -22.79 -30.85
N ARG A 298 -0.82 -23.94 -31.43
CA ARG A 298 -2.22 -24.35 -31.59
C ARG A 298 -2.77 -25.10 -30.38
N THR A 299 -1.89 -25.60 -29.51
CA THR A 299 -2.30 -26.33 -28.31
C THR A 299 -2.85 -25.34 -27.28
N PRO A 300 -4.12 -25.50 -26.83
CA PRO A 300 -4.68 -24.64 -25.81
C PRO A 300 -3.95 -24.79 -24.47
N TYR A 301 -3.87 -23.70 -23.72
CA TYR A 301 -3.41 -23.68 -22.32
C TYR A 301 -4.23 -22.67 -21.53
N ASP A 302 -4.21 -22.77 -20.20
CA ASP A 302 -4.88 -21.78 -19.34
C ASP A 302 -3.98 -20.57 -19.12
N VAL A 303 -4.39 -19.40 -19.62
CA VAL A 303 -3.63 -18.15 -19.50
C VAL A 303 -3.43 -17.70 -18.04
N ARG A 304 -4.22 -18.22 -17.11
CA ARG A 304 -4.03 -17.99 -15.67
C ARG A 304 -2.66 -18.46 -15.19
N GLU A 305 -2.06 -19.47 -15.83
CA GLU A 305 -0.70 -19.93 -15.54
C GLU A 305 0.35 -18.84 -15.82
N ILE A 306 0.09 -17.99 -16.81
CA ILE A 306 0.96 -16.85 -17.14
C ILE A 306 0.71 -15.71 -16.17
N ILE A 307 -0.56 -15.38 -15.91
CA ILE A 307 -0.94 -14.31 -14.97
C ILE A 307 -0.35 -14.59 -13.59
N ALA A 308 -0.42 -15.83 -13.10
CA ALA A 308 0.10 -16.23 -11.80
C ALA A 308 1.62 -15.98 -11.65
N ARG A 309 2.38 -15.95 -12.74
CA ARG A 309 3.83 -15.69 -12.76
C ARG A 309 4.18 -14.22 -13.01
N ILE A 310 3.18 -13.36 -13.21
CA ILE A 310 3.37 -11.93 -13.51
C ILE A 310 2.85 -11.04 -12.39
N VAL A 311 1.70 -11.35 -11.80
CA VAL A 311 1.03 -10.45 -10.84
C VAL A 311 1.46 -10.69 -9.39
N ASP A 312 1.34 -9.63 -8.57
CA ASP A 312 1.78 -9.61 -7.18
C ASP A 312 1.09 -10.70 -6.34
N GLY A 313 1.91 -11.51 -5.65
CA GLY A 313 1.45 -12.65 -4.85
C GLY A 313 0.64 -13.69 -5.62
N SER A 314 0.75 -13.70 -6.96
CA SER A 314 -0.10 -14.50 -7.87
C SER A 314 -1.60 -14.29 -7.65
N ARG A 315 -2.01 -13.10 -7.19
CA ARG A 315 -3.42 -12.78 -6.89
C ARG A 315 -4.14 -12.17 -8.09
N LEU A 316 -5.26 -12.77 -8.46
CA LEU A 316 -6.17 -12.25 -9.47
C LEU A 316 -7.60 -12.29 -8.95
N ASP A 317 -8.19 -11.12 -8.75
CA ASP A 317 -9.62 -11.00 -8.45
C ASP A 317 -10.40 -11.08 -9.77
N GLU A 318 -10.70 -12.32 -10.17
CA GLU A 318 -11.26 -12.59 -11.49
C GLU A 318 -12.71 -12.06 -11.62
N PHE A 319 -12.88 -11.10 -12.53
CA PHE A 319 -14.17 -10.54 -12.89
C PHE A 319 -14.92 -11.49 -13.83
N LYS A 320 -16.18 -11.78 -13.52
CA LYS A 320 -17.03 -12.67 -14.33
C LYS A 320 -16.32 -14.01 -14.65
N ALA A 321 -15.71 -14.64 -13.64
CA ALA A 321 -14.91 -15.85 -13.81
C ALA A 321 -15.64 -17.01 -14.53
N ARG A 322 -16.97 -17.08 -14.37
CA ARG A 322 -17.82 -18.14 -14.97
C ARG A 322 -18.61 -17.70 -16.21
N TYR A 323 -18.35 -16.52 -16.77
CA TYR A 323 -19.06 -15.98 -17.94
C TYR A 323 -18.05 -15.52 -19.00
N GLY A 324 -18.24 -15.88 -20.27
CA GLY A 324 -17.29 -15.56 -21.34
C GLY A 324 -15.88 -16.06 -21.04
N THR A 325 -15.74 -17.33 -20.66
CA THR A 325 -14.51 -17.92 -20.07
C THR A 325 -13.30 -17.97 -20.99
N THR A 326 -13.49 -17.70 -22.30
CA THR A 326 -12.40 -17.56 -23.27
C THR A 326 -11.70 -16.20 -23.21
N LEU A 327 -12.20 -15.28 -22.38
CA LEU A 327 -11.52 -14.03 -22.02
C LEU A 327 -11.45 -13.94 -20.51
N VAL A 328 -10.23 -13.99 -19.97
CA VAL A 328 -9.98 -13.79 -18.54
C VAL A 328 -9.85 -12.30 -18.29
N CYS A 329 -10.65 -11.78 -17.36
CA CYS A 329 -10.58 -10.40 -16.91
C CYS A 329 -10.46 -10.39 -15.39
N GLY A 330 -9.62 -9.55 -14.83
CA GLY A 330 -9.51 -9.46 -13.37
C GLY A 330 -8.62 -8.32 -12.92
N PHE A 331 -8.83 -7.89 -11.68
CA PHE A 331 -7.98 -6.90 -11.03
C PHE A 331 -6.80 -7.60 -10.37
N ALA A 332 -5.62 -7.01 -10.52
CA ALA A 332 -4.38 -7.45 -9.89
C ALA A 332 -3.47 -6.24 -9.64
N HIS A 333 -2.30 -6.50 -9.07
CA HIS A 333 -1.21 -5.51 -9.00
C HIS A 333 0.01 -6.06 -9.72
N ILE A 334 0.78 -5.19 -10.37
CA ILE A 334 2.08 -5.52 -10.96
C ILE A 334 3.08 -4.51 -10.39
N HIS A 335 4.00 -4.99 -9.54
CA HIS A 335 4.90 -4.12 -8.78
C HIS A 335 4.14 -3.02 -8.03
N GLY A 336 3.07 -3.39 -7.32
CA GLY A 336 2.26 -2.43 -6.58
C GLY A 336 1.34 -1.55 -7.43
N ILE A 337 1.45 -1.55 -8.75
CA ILE A 337 0.60 -0.75 -9.65
C ILE A 337 -0.72 -1.49 -9.87
N PRO A 338 -1.89 -0.91 -9.50
CA PRO A 338 -3.18 -1.53 -9.77
C PRO A 338 -3.37 -1.69 -11.27
N SER A 339 -3.73 -2.89 -11.71
CA SER A 339 -3.80 -3.26 -13.12
C SER A 339 -5.05 -4.08 -13.42
N GLY A 340 -5.77 -3.69 -14.47
CA GLY A 340 -6.87 -4.45 -15.05
C GLY A 340 -6.33 -5.39 -16.14
N ILE A 341 -6.27 -6.68 -15.85
CA ILE A 341 -5.76 -7.68 -16.78
C ILE A 341 -6.89 -8.14 -17.71
N ILE A 342 -6.63 -8.18 -19.03
CA ILE A 342 -7.50 -8.76 -20.05
C ILE A 342 -6.67 -9.74 -20.89
N ALA A 343 -6.94 -11.04 -20.76
CA ALA A 343 -6.10 -12.09 -21.34
C ALA A 343 -6.92 -13.12 -22.11
N ASN A 344 -6.48 -13.46 -23.33
CA ASN A 344 -7.16 -14.48 -24.13
C ASN A 344 -6.91 -15.89 -23.58
N ASN A 345 -7.98 -16.70 -23.56
CA ASN A 345 -7.97 -18.09 -23.14
C ASN A 345 -8.72 -18.97 -24.16
N GLY A 346 -8.68 -18.58 -25.44
CA GLY A 346 -9.43 -19.16 -26.55
C GLY A 346 -10.00 -18.10 -27.52
N VAL A 347 -10.88 -18.54 -28.42
CA VAL A 347 -11.60 -17.67 -29.38
C VAL A 347 -12.61 -16.75 -28.67
N LEU A 348 -12.88 -15.56 -29.22
CA LEU A 348 -13.83 -14.62 -28.62
C LEU A 348 -15.30 -14.92 -29.02
N PHE A 349 -16.19 -14.95 -28.03
CA PHE A 349 -17.65 -15.02 -28.20
C PHE A 349 -18.31 -13.66 -27.83
N SER A 350 -19.61 -13.53 -28.08
CA SER A 350 -20.41 -12.35 -27.64
C SER A 350 -20.23 -12.09 -26.15
N GLU A 351 -20.32 -13.13 -25.32
CA GLU A 351 -20.17 -13.06 -23.88
C GLU A 351 -18.77 -12.57 -23.49
N SER A 352 -17.74 -13.02 -24.19
CA SER A 352 -16.35 -12.59 -23.99
C SER A 352 -16.21 -11.09 -24.29
N ALA A 353 -16.80 -10.62 -25.39
CA ALA A 353 -16.75 -9.20 -25.77
C ALA A 353 -17.55 -8.30 -24.80
N LEU A 354 -18.74 -8.72 -24.38
CA LEU A 354 -19.55 -8.02 -23.37
C LEU A 354 -18.85 -7.98 -22.00
N LYS A 355 -18.17 -9.07 -21.63
CA LYS A 355 -17.33 -9.12 -20.42
C LYS A 355 -16.17 -8.14 -20.53
N GLY A 356 -15.43 -8.16 -21.64
CA GLY A 356 -14.29 -7.27 -21.87
C GLY A 356 -14.70 -5.80 -21.86
N ALA A 357 -15.77 -5.43 -22.57
CA ALA A 357 -16.27 -4.05 -22.61
C ALA A 357 -16.64 -3.53 -21.21
N HIS A 358 -17.44 -4.29 -20.46
CA HIS A 358 -17.81 -3.92 -19.08
C HIS A 358 -16.56 -3.84 -18.18
N PHE A 359 -15.61 -4.76 -18.33
CA PHE A 359 -14.38 -4.69 -17.53
C PHE A 359 -13.54 -3.45 -17.84
N VAL A 360 -13.43 -3.05 -19.12
CA VAL A 360 -12.79 -1.79 -19.53
C VAL A 360 -13.54 -0.58 -18.94
N GLU A 361 -14.88 -0.59 -18.90
CA GLU A 361 -15.67 0.46 -18.24
C GLU A 361 -15.32 0.59 -16.75
N LEU A 362 -15.24 -0.53 -16.02
CA LEU A 362 -14.86 -0.53 -14.61
C LEU A 362 -13.44 0.00 -14.40
N CYS A 363 -12.49 -0.41 -15.23
CA CYS A 363 -11.11 0.08 -15.14
C CYS A 363 -11.06 1.59 -15.43
N CYS A 364 -11.76 2.06 -16.45
CA CYS A 364 -11.86 3.48 -16.77
C CYS A 364 -12.49 4.30 -15.63
N GLN A 365 -13.59 3.82 -15.06
CA GLN A 365 -14.26 4.50 -13.94
C GLN A 365 -13.36 4.61 -12.71
N ARG A 366 -12.53 3.60 -12.47
CA ARG A 366 -11.61 3.51 -11.33
C ARG A 366 -10.21 4.07 -11.63
N GLN A 367 -10.00 4.61 -12.82
CA GLN A 367 -8.70 5.07 -13.32
C GLN A 367 -7.59 4.00 -13.20
N VAL A 368 -7.93 2.73 -13.43
CA VAL A 368 -7.02 1.60 -13.38
C VAL A 368 -6.42 1.36 -14.78
N PRO A 369 -5.09 1.37 -14.95
CA PRO A 369 -4.41 0.95 -16.18
C PRO A 369 -4.83 -0.44 -16.66
N LEU A 370 -4.85 -0.63 -17.99
CA LEU A 370 -5.21 -1.89 -18.63
C LEU A 370 -3.97 -2.61 -19.17
N VAL A 371 -3.89 -3.91 -18.93
CA VAL A 371 -2.87 -4.80 -19.48
C VAL A 371 -3.53 -5.88 -20.33
N PHE A 372 -3.24 -5.88 -21.62
CA PHE A 372 -3.76 -6.85 -22.59
C PHE A 372 -2.72 -7.95 -22.84
N MET A 373 -3.09 -9.21 -22.62
CA MET A 373 -2.27 -10.38 -22.95
C MET A 373 -2.86 -11.09 -24.16
N GLN A 374 -2.26 -10.86 -25.33
CA GLN A 374 -2.79 -11.35 -26.61
C GLN A 374 -2.34 -12.79 -26.90
N ASN A 375 -3.32 -13.67 -27.01
CA ASN A 375 -3.20 -15.00 -27.61
C ASN A 375 -4.50 -15.36 -28.32
N ILE A 376 -4.77 -14.66 -29.43
CA ILE A 376 -6.07 -14.66 -30.10
C ILE A 376 -5.96 -15.10 -31.56
N THR A 377 -6.80 -16.08 -31.91
CA THR A 377 -7.00 -16.56 -33.28
C THR A 377 -8.17 -15.90 -34.00
N GLY A 378 -9.11 -15.30 -33.27
CA GLY A 378 -10.23 -14.54 -33.81
C GLY A 378 -11.52 -14.66 -33.00
N PHE A 379 -12.63 -14.22 -33.59
CA PHE A 379 -13.98 -14.42 -33.06
C PHE A 379 -14.58 -15.75 -33.55
N MET A 380 -15.53 -16.29 -32.80
CA MET A 380 -16.29 -17.45 -33.23
C MET A 380 -17.13 -17.11 -34.47
N VAL A 381 -17.14 -18.01 -35.46
CA VAL A 381 -17.89 -17.86 -36.71
C VAL A 381 -19.12 -18.78 -36.77
N GLY A 382 -20.19 -18.33 -37.40
CA GLY A 382 -21.38 -19.14 -37.71
C GLY A 382 -22.71 -18.40 -37.59
N ARG A 383 -23.73 -18.84 -38.34
CA ARG A 383 -25.04 -18.18 -38.45
C ARG A 383 -25.68 -17.84 -37.10
N LYS A 384 -25.61 -18.75 -36.13
CA LYS A 384 -26.17 -18.57 -34.78
C LYS A 384 -25.51 -17.39 -34.04
N TYR A 385 -24.19 -17.27 -34.15
CA TYR A 385 -23.43 -16.22 -33.47
C TYR A 385 -23.66 -14.85 -34.11
N GLU A 386 -23.71 -14.81 -35.44
CA GLU A 386 -24.05 -13.58 -36.18
C GLU A 386 -25.46 -13.09 -35.83
N ALA A 387 -26.46 -13.98 -35.86
CA ALA A 387 -27.84 -13.62 -35.50
C ALA A 387 -27.99 -13.21 -34.02
N GLY A 388 -27.18 -13.80 -33.12
CA GLY A 388 -27.08 -13.39 -31.72
C GLY A 388 -26.43 -12.01 -31.52
N GLY A 389 -25.79 -11.48 -32.55
CA GLY A 389 -25.19 -10.15 -32.54
C GLY A 389 -23.72 -10.12 -32.12
N ILE A 390 -22.93 -11.15 -32.43
CA ILE A 390 -21.49 -11.17 -32.12
C ILE A 390 -20.74 -9.95 -32.66
N ALA A 391 -21.13 -9.44 -33.82
CA ALA A 391 -20.59 -8.20 -34.38
C ALA A 391 -20.88 -6.97 -33.48
N LYS A 392 -22.13 -6.78 -33.00
CA LYS A 392 -22.48 -5.64 -32.12
C LYS A 392 -21.86 -5.77 -30.73
N ASP A 393 -21.54 -6.98 -30.30
CA ASP A 393 -20.90 -7.23 -29.00
C ASP A 393 -19.39 -7.04 -29.08
N GLY A 394 -18.74 -7.58 -30.13
CA GLY A 394 -17.35 -7.27 -30.47
C GLY A 394 -17.12 -5.76 -30.65
N ALA A 395 -18.05 -5.06 -31.30
CA ALA A 395 -17.99 -3.61 -31.45
C ALA A 395 -18.02 -2.85 -30.13
N LYS A 396 -18.71 -3.36 -29.08
CA LYS A 396 -18.67 -2.74 -27.75
C LYS A 396 -17.26 -2.83 -27.15
N LEU A 397 -16.61 -4.00 -27.26
CA LEU A 397 -15.22 -4.16 -26.80
C LEU A 397 -14.28 -3.20 -27.52
N VAL A 398 -14.35 -3.15 -28.86
CA VAL A 398 -13.51 -2.26 -29.67
C VAL A 398 -13.77 -0.79 -29.33
N THR A 399 -15.04 -0.39 -29.15
CA THR A 399 -15.40 0.98 -28.73
C THR A 399 -14.80 1.32 -27.37
N ALA A 400 -14.91 0.39 -26.40
CA ALA A 400 -14.36 0.57 -25.07
C ALA A 400 -12.83 0.72 -25.11
N VAL A 401 -12.13 -0.16 -25.84
CA VAL A 401 -10.67 -0.13 -25.98
C VAL A 401 -10.17 1.14 -26.67
N ALA A 402 -10.83 1.55 -27.76
CA ALA A 402 -10.44 2.73 -28.53
C ALA A 402 -10.59 4.03 -27.72
N THR A 403 -11.67 4.14 -26.94
CA THR A 403 -12.01 5.38 -26.23
C THR A 403 -11.48 5.45 -24.80
N ALA A 404 -11.03 4.32 -24.24
CA ALA A 404 -10.39 4.28 -22.93
C ALA A 404 -9.15 5.19 -22.86
N ARG A 405 -9.16 6.11 -21.88
CA ARG A 405 -8.10 7.09 -21.62
C ARG A 405 -7.11 6.67 -20.52
N VAL A 406 -7.43 5.63 -19.76
CA VAL A 406 -6.45 4.97 -18.88
C VAL A 406 -5.27 4.43 -19.70
N PRO A 407 -4.05 4.37 -19.14
CA PRO A 407 -2.92 3.75 -19.81
C PRO A 407 -3.25 2.31 -20.24
N LYS A 408 -2.87 1.96 -21.48
CA LYS A 408 -3.07 0.63 -22.05
C LYS A 408 -1.71 0.07 -22.43
N ILE A 409 -1.34 -1.09 -21.88
CA ILE A 409 -0.12 -1.83 -22.23
C ILE A 409 -0.53 -3.15 -22.87
N THR A 410 0.10 -3.52 -23.98
CA THR A 410 -0.18 -4.78 -24.67
C THR A 410 1.05 -5.67 -24.67
N MET A 411 0.88 -6.96 -24.37
CA MET A 411 1.89 -8.01 -24.45
C MET A 411 1.35 -9.13 -25.34
N ILE A 412 1.99 -9.39 -26.48
CA ILE A 412 1.64 -10.50 -27.36
C ILE A 412 2.38 -11.75 -26.89
N ILE A 413 1.63 -12.67 -26.28
CA ILE A 413 2.16 -13.90 -25.66
C ILE A 413 1.98 -15.15 -26.54
N GLY A 414 1.24 -15.02 -27.64
CA GLY A 414 0.97 -16.08 -28.61
C GLY A 414 0.50 -15.52 -29.95
N GLY A 415 -0.70 -15.90 -30.39
CA GLY A 415 -1.29 -15.40 -31.64
C GLY A 415 -1.84 -13.97 -31.51
N SER A 416 -1.70 -13.18 -32.58
CA SER A 416 -2.38 -11.89 -32.75
C SER A 416 -2.95 -11.81 -34.16
N PHE A 417 -4.16 -12.34 -34.34
CA PHE A 417 -4.77 -12.54 -35.65
C PHE A 417 -6.09 -11.78 -35.84
N GLY A 418 -6.26 -11.17 -37.00
CA GLY A 418 -7.51 -10.58 -37.49
C GLY A 418 -8.17 -9.61 -36.51
N ALA A 419 -9.51 -9.67 -36.42
CA ALA A 419 -10.30 -8.79 -35.54
C ALA A 419 -10.00 -8.98 -34.05
N GLY A 420 -9.36 -10.10 -33.66
CA GLY A 420 -8.89 -10.33 -32.31
C GLY A 420 -7.81 -9.33 -31.89
N ASN A 421 -6.90 -8.98 -32.81
CA ASN A 421 -5.88 -7.94 -32.59
C ASN A 421 -6.54 -6.61 -32.18
N TYR A 422 -7.65 -6.26 -32.84
CA TYR A 422 -8.36 -5.01 -32.62
C TYR A 422 -9.04 -4.96 -31.25
N GLY A 423 -9.81 -6.00 -30.92
CA GLY A 423 -10.51 -6.10 -29.64
C GLY A 423 -9.57 -6.19 -28.43
N MET A 424 -8.32 -6.61 -28.64
CA MET A 424 -7.32 -6.78 -27.59
C MET A 424 -6.26 -5.67 -27.58
N CYS A 425 -6.56 -4.48 -28.13
CA CYS A 425 -5.68 -3.31 -28.10
C CYS A 425 -4.34 -3.50 -28.85
N GLY A 426 -4.39 -3.99 -30.09
CA GLY A 426 -3.23 -4.01 -31.00
C GLY A 426 -2.73 -2.60 -31.37
N ARG A 427 -1.67 -2.53 -32.19
CA ARG A 427 -0.91 -1.30 -32.47
C ARG A 427 -1.76 -0.08 -32.87
N ALA A 428 -2.81 -0.30 -33.67
CA ALA A 428 -3.70 0.77 -34.15
C ALA A 428 -4.53 1.45 -33.04
N TYR A 429 -4.63 0.84 -31.85
CA TYR A 429 -5.42 1.35 -30.72
C TYR A 429 -4.56 2.15 -29.72
N SER A 430 -3.34 2.50 -30.15
CA SER A 430 -2.40 3.34 -29.41
C SER A 430 -2.19 2.89 -27.96
N PRO A 431 -1.85 1.61 -27.70
CA PRO A 431 -1.31 1.27 -26.38
C PRO A 431 -0.03 2.09 -26.14
N ARG A 432 0.18 2.54 -24.90
CA ARG A 432 1.37 3.32 -24.51
C ARG A 432 2.62 2.54 -24.86
N PHE A 433 2.60 1.23 -24.61
CA PHE A 433 3.61 0.28 -25.05
C PHE A 433 2.96 -1.01 -25.58
N LEU A 434 3.53 -1.57 -26.64
CA LEU A 434 3.19 -2.89 -27.16
C LEU A 434 4.44 -3.74 -27.25
N TRP A 435 4.47 -4.86 -26.54
CA TRP A 435 5.59 -5.79 -26.49
C TRP A 435 5.19 -7.16 -27.04
N THR A 436 6.17 -7.96 -27.47
CA THR A 436 5.91 -9.26 -28.08
C THR A 436 6.87 -10.34 -27.56
N TRP A 437 6.43 -11.59 -27.45
CA TRP A 437 7.28 -12.72 -27.06
C TRP A 437 7.98 -13.39 -28.25
N PRO A 438 9.04 -14.20 -28.03
CA PRO A 438 9.78 -14.86 -29.11
C PRO A 438 8.95 -15.91 -29.87
N ASN A 439 7.93 -16.48 -29.22
CA ASN A 439 7.02 -17.46 -29.81
C ASN A 439 5.80 -16.83 -30.50
N SER A 440 5.58 -15.52 -30.37
CA SER A 440 4.36 -14.88 -30.87
C SER A 440 4.25 -14.93 -32.39
N ARG A 441 3.04 -14.80 -32.93
CA ARG A 441 2.82 -14.60 -34.38
C ARG A 441 1.76 -13.52 -34.60
N ILE A 442 2.01 -12.62 -35.55
CA ILE A 442 1.08 -11.53 -35.91
C ILE A 442 0.82 -11.50 -37.42
N SER A 443 -0.45 -11.58 -37.82
CA SER A 443 -0.85 -11.47 -39.23
C SER A 443 -2.36 -11.25 -39.35
N VAL A 444 -2.84 -10.96 -40.57
CA VAL A 444 -4.27 -10.72 -40.81
C VAL A 444 -5.15 -11.93 -40.47
N MET A 445 -4.61 -13.14 -40.63
CA MET A 445 -5.17 -14.43 -40.20
C MET A 445 -4.03 -15.45 -40.11
N GLY A 446 -4.26 -16.63 -39.52
CA GLY A 446 -3.24 -17.69 -39.47
C GLY A 446 -2.87 -18.20 -40.86
N GLY A 447 -1.59 -18.57 -41.08
CA GLY A 447 -1.10 -19.01 -42.40
C GLY A 447 -1.87 -20.20 -42.98
N GLU A 448 -2.14 -21.22 -42.17
CA GLU A 448 -2.98 -22.37 -42.54
C GLU A 448 -4.40 -21.98 -42.95
N GLN A 449 -4.99 -21.01 -42.25
CA GLN A 449 -6.33 -20.51 -42.57
C GLN A 449 -6.33 -19.73 -43.88
N ALA A 450 -5.33 -18.86 -44.09
CA ALA A 450 -5.17 -18.12 -45.34
C ALA A 450 -4.99 -19.07 -46.52
N ALA A 451 -4.09 -20.05 -46.39
CA ALA A 451 -3.81 -21.05 -47.40
C ALA A 451 -5.05 -21.89 -47.72
N SER A 452 -5.80 -22.33 -46.70
CA SER A 452 -7.04 -23.08 -46.88
C SER A 452 -8.12 -22.27 -47.59
N VAL A 453 -8.36 -21.01 -47.20
CA VAL A 453 -9.36 -20.14 -47.84
C VAL A 453 -9.00 -19.86 -49.31
N LEU A 454 -7.74 -19.54 -49.59
CA LEU A 454 -7.27 -19.31 -50.96
C LEU A 454 -7.36 -20.59 -51.80
N ALA A 455 -7.07 -21.75 -51.21
CA ALA A 455 -7.21 -23.04 -51.87
C ALA A 455 -8.68 -23.33 -52.20
N THR A 456 -9.62 -23.13 -51.28
CA THR A 456 -11.06 -23.30 -51.54
C THR A 456 -11.54 -22.40 -52.69
N VAL A 457 -11.19 -21.12 -52.68
CA VAL A 457 -11.58 -20.18 -53.76
C VAL A 457 -10.99 -20.61 -55.11
N ARG A 458 -9.74 -21.07 -55.13
CA ARG A 458 -9.09 -21.58 -56.34
C ARG A 458 -9.75 -22.86 -56.85
N ARG A 459 -10.04 -23.81 -55.96
CA ARG A 459 -10.74 -25.06 -56.27
C ARG A 459 -12.10 -24.79 -56.88
N ASP A 460 -12.92 -23.98 -56.22
CA ASP A 460 -14.25 -23.59 -56.69
C ASP A 460 -14.19 -22.93 -58.08
N GLY A 461 -13.16 -22.13 -58.33
CA GLY A 461 -12.91 -21.53 -59.65
C GLY A 461 -12.57 -22.56 -60.73
N ILE A 462 -11.70 -23.53 -60.43
CA ILE A 462 -11.30 -24.62 -61.34
C ILE A 462 -12.48 -25.54 -61.64
N GLU A 463 -13.19 -25.98 -60.60
CA GLU A 463 -14.35 -26.88 -60.73
C GLU A 463 -15.50 -26.20 -61.48
N ARG A 464 -15.73 -24.89 -61.25
CA ARG A 464 -16.70 -24.10 -62.04
C ARG A 464 -16.32 -23.98 -63.51
N ALA A 465 -15.02 -23.99 -63.83
CA ALA A 465 -14.51 -24.00 -65.20
C ALA A 465 -14.46 -25.41 -65.83
N GLY A 466 -14.94 -26.45 -65.12
CA GLY A 466 -14.97 -27.84 -65.59
C GLY A 466 -13.65 -28.61 -65.45
N GLY A 467 -12.67 -28.06 -64.73
CA GLY A 467 -11.41 -28.73 -64.44
C GLY A 467 -11.44 -29.56 -63.14
N THR A 468 -10.36 -30.29 -62.87
CA THR A 468 -10.13 -31.03 -61.62
C THR A 468 -8.83 -30.58 -60.98
N TRP A 469 -8.79 -30.48 -59.66
CA TRP A 469 -7.60 -30.07 -58.92
C TRP A 469 -7.20 -31.16 -57.93
N SER A 470 -5.99 -31.71 -58.08
CA SER A 470 -5.51 -32.79 -57.23
C SER A 470 -5.08 -32.31 -55.86
N THR A 471 -5.04 -33.23 -54.88
CA THR A 471 -4.56 -32.93 -53.52
C THR A 471 -3.09 -32.47 -53.53
N GLU A 472 -2.26 -33.03 -54.41
CA GLU A 472 -0.84 -32.66 -54.54
C GLU A 472 -0.68 -31.22 -55.05
N GLU A 473 -1.46 -30.83 -56.06
CA GLU A 473 -1.46 -29.45 -56.58
C GLU A 473 -2.02 -28.45 -55.57
N GLU A 474 -2.97 -28.88 -54.73
CA GLU A 474 -3.49 -28.05 -53.63
C GLU A 474 -2.42 -27.82 -52.55
N GLU A 475 -1.72 -28.86 -52.11
CA GLU A 475 -0.67 -28.72 -51.09
C GLU A 475 0.54 -27.91 -51.62
N ALA A 476 0.90 -28.09 -52.90
CA ALA A 476 1.92 -27.27 -53.56
C ALA A 476 1.50 -25.78 -53.64
N PHE A 477 0.21 -25.49 -53.77
CA PHE A 477 -0.31 -24.12 -53.76
C PHE A 477 -0.34 -23.50 -52.36
N LYS A 478 -0.69 -24.29 -51.33
CA LYS A 478 -0.75 -23.82 -49.94
C LYS A 478 0.63 -23.51 -49.34
N SER A 479 1.61 -24.36 -49.63
CA SER A 479 2.97 -24.29 -49.06
C SER A 479 3.61 -22.88 -49.11
N PRO A 480 3.70 -22.17 -50.26
CA PRO A 480 4.31 -20.85 -50.31
C PRO A 480 3.52 -19.79 -49.52
N VAL A 481 2.20 -19.93 -49.39
CA VAL A 481 1.37 -19.03 -48.58
C VAL A 481 1.67 -19.23 -47.10
N ILE A 482 1.78 -20.48 -46.65
CA ILE A 482 2.11 -20.80 -45.25
C ILE A 482 3.50 -20.24 -44.89
N GLU A 483 4.49 -20.44 -45.76
CA GLU A 483 5.85 -19.92 -45.56
C GLU A 483 5.88 -18.38 -45.51
N GLN A 484 5.16 -17.71 -46.42
CA GLN A 484 5.04 -16.25 -46.42
C GLN A 484 4.50 -15.73 -45.08
N PHE A 485 3.42 -16.34 -44.57
CA PHE A 485 2.79 -15.93 -43.32
C PHE A 485 3.66 -16.23 -42.09
N GLU A 486 4.40 -17.34 -42.10
CA GLU A 486 5.35 -17.66 -41.04
C GLU A 486 6.51 -16.65 -41.00
N HIS A 487 7.07 -16.29 -42.16
CA HIS A 487 8.13 -15.29 -42.26
C HIS A 487 7.65 -13.90 -41.81
N GLN A 488 6.54 -13.42 -42.38
CA GLN A 488 6.03 -12.07 -42.11
C GLN A 488 5.38 -11.94 -40.73
N GLY A 489 4.93 -13.05 -40.14
CA GLY A 489 4.34 -13.08 -38.81
C GLY A 489 5.34 -13.30 -37.68
N HIS A 490 6.61 -13.61 -37.98
CA HIS A 490 7.64 -13.83 -36.98
C HIS A 490 7.98 -12.53 -36.20
N PRO A 491 8.24 -12.57 -34.88
CA PRO A 491 8.45 -11.37 -34.07
C PRO A 491 9.63 -10.52 -34.54
N LEU A 492 10.74 -11.12 -34.99
CA LEU A 492 11.87 -10.38 -35.58
C LEU A 492 11.46 -9.55 -36.82
N TYR A 493 10.54 -10.05 -37.64
CA TYR A 493 10.04 -9.32 -38.81
C TYR A 493 9.17 -8.12 -38.40
N ALA A 494 8.32 -8.32 -37.40
CA ALA A 494 7.42 -7.31 -36.84
C ALA A 494 8.20 -6.20 -36.10
N SER A 495 9.12 -6.57 -35.20
CA SER A 495 9.93 -5.62 -34.42
C SER A 495 10.90 -4.83 -35.30
N ALA A 496 11.42 -5.43 -36.39
CA ALA A 496 12.22 -4.71 -37.38
C ALA A 496 11.47 -3.52 -38.00
N ARG A 497 10.13 -3.59 -38.03
CA ARG A 497 9.23 -2.59 -38.61
C ARG A 497 8.46 -1.79 -37.55
N LEU A 498 8.81 -1.92 -36.27
CA LEU A 498 8.16 -1.23 -35.15
C LEU A 498 6.63 -1.43 -35.07
N TRP A 499 6.16 -2.63 -35.40
CA TRP A 499 4.77 -3.02 -35.11
C TRP A 499 4.55 -3.21 -33.60
N ASP A 500 5.64 -3.55 -32.92
CA ASP A 500 5.83 -3.58 -31.47
C ASP A 500 7.04 -2.71 -31.08
N ASP A 501 7.19 -2.47 -29.79
CA ASP A 501 8.26 -1.69 -29.18
C ASP A 501 9.46 -2.57 -28.80
N GLY A 502 9.35 -3.90 -28.94
CA GLY A 502 10.44 -4.85 -28.76
C GLY A 502 9.99 -6.27 -28.41
N ILE A 503 10.93 -7.21 -28.60
CA ILE A 503 10.75 -8.62 -28.23
C ILE A 503 11.22 -8.83 -26.79
N VAL A 504 10.38 -9.43 -25.95
CA VAL A 504 10.60 -9.61 -24.52
C VAL A 504 10.94 -11.05 -24.18
N ASP A 505 11.98 -11.26 -23.37
CA ASP A 505 12.18 -12.54 -22.68
C ASP A 505 10.96 -12.81 -21.79
N PRO A 506 10.20 -13.89 -21.99
CA PRO A 506 8.95 -14.12 -21.25
C PRO A 506 9.12 -14.06 -19.73
N ALA A 507 10.28 -14.48 -19.20
CA ALA A 507 10.59 -14.41 -17.78
C ALA A 507 10.72 -12.98 -17.24
N LYS A 508 11.01 -12.00 -18.12
CA LYS A 508 11.14 -10.57 -17.80
C LYS A 508 9.86 -9.76 -18.04
N SER A 509 8.75 -10.43 -18.35
CA SER A 509 7.50 -9.74 -18.70
C SER A 509 6.97 -8.86 -17.57
N ARG A 510 7.15 -9.29 -16.33
CA ARG A 510 6.72 -8.57 -15.13
C ARG A 510 7.41 -7.21 -15.03
N GLU A 511 8.73 -7.18 -15.15
CA GLU A 511 9.54 -5.96 -15.05
C GLU A 511 9.29 -5.01 -16.22
N VAL A 512 9.14 -5.54 -17.44
CA VAL A 512 8.79 -4.74 -18.63
C VAL A 512 7.43 -4.08 -18.46
N LEU A 513 6.43 -4.82 -17.98
CA LEU A 513 5.09 -4.28 -17.70
C LEU A 513 5.15 -3.22 -16.59
N ALA A 514 5.89 -3.49 -15.51
CA ALA A 514 6.06 -2.56 -14.40
C ALA A 514 6.68 -1.23 -14.84
N LEU A 515 7.79 -1.26 -15.57
CA LEU A 515 8.45 -0.06 -16.09
C LEU A 515 7.57 0.68 -17.12
N SER A 516 6.85 -0.05 -17.98
CA SER A 516 5.91 0.54 -18.96
C SER A 516 4.73 1.25 -18.27
N LEU A 517 4.18 0.62 -17.23
CA LEU A 517 3.10 1.20 -16.43
C LEU A 517 3.59 2.42 -15.67
N SER A 518 4.74 2.32 -15.00
CA SER A 518 5.34 3.43 -14.27
C SER A 518 5.60 4.65 -15.17
N ALA A 519 6.23 4.44 -16.33
CA ALA A 519 6.45 5.48 -17.33
C ALA A 519 5.15 6.16 -17.76
N SER A 520 4.08 5.38 -17.92
CA SER A 520 2.77 5.89 -18.34
C SER A 520 2.09 6.80 -17.31
N LEU A 521 2.49 6.73 -16.04
CA LEU A 521 1.93 7.49 -14.93
C LEU A 521 2.59 8.88 -14.75
N ASN A 522 3.59 9.24 -15.56
CA ASN A 522 4.05 10.64 -15.66
C ASN A 522 2.97 11.54 -16.32
N ALA A 523 2.04 10.95 -17.05
CA ALA A 523 0.83 11.61 -17.53
C ALA A 523 -0.34 11.40 -16.57
N ALA A 524 -1.10 12.46 -16.30
CA ALA A 524 -2.36 12.37 -15.57
C ALA A 524 -3.35 11.45 -16.30
N ILE A 525 -4.09 10.62 -15.56
CA ILE A 525 -5.13 9.76 -16.13
C ILE A 525 -6.38 10.61 -16.42
N GLU A 526 -6.62 10.89 -17.69
CA GLU A 526 -7.81 11.62 -18.13
C GLU A 526 -9.10 10.81 -17.91
N PRO A 527 -10.23 11.48 -17.64
CA PRO A 527 -11.53 10.82 -17.58
C PRO A 527 -11.90 10.23 -18.96
N THR A 528 -12.36 8.98 -18.96
CA THR A 528 -12.83 8.33 -20.19
C THR A 528 -14.24 8.79 -20.55
N ARG A 529 -14.42 9.23 -21.80
CA ARG A 529 -15.74 9.39 -22.43
C ARG A 529 -15.90 8.36 -23.53
N PHE A 530 -16.79 7.38 -23.30
CA PHE A 530 -17.07 6.35 -24.29
C PHE A 530 -17.85 6.90 -25.49
N GLY A 531 -17.61 6.28 -26.65
CA GLY A 531 -18.48 6.41 -27.82
C GLY A 531 -19.84 5.72 -27.59
N VAL A 532 -20.73 5.80 -28.58
CA VAL A 532 -22.06 5.18 -28.47
C VAL A 532 -21.96 3.65 -28.40
N PHE A 533 -22.39 3.06 -27.28
CA PHE A 533 -22.57 1.61 -27.18
C PHE A 533 -23.90 1.16 -27.78
N ARG A 534 -23.87 0.05 -28.52
CA ARG A 534 -25.05 -0.53 -29.19
C ARG A 534 -25.81 -1.52 -28.26
N MET A 535 -26.72 -1.01 -27.44
CA MET A 535 -27.41 -1.72 -26.32
C MET A 535 -28.71 -2.50 -26.66
N GLU A 536 -29.29 -3.16 -25.64
CA GLU A 536 -30.59 -3.89 -25.60
C GLU A 536 -31.60 -3.18 -24.62
N TYR A 537 -32.92 -3.45 -24.66
CA TYR A 537 -33.97 -2.64 -23.99
C TYR A 537 -34.81 -3.40 -22.92
N ARG A 538 -34.89 -2.95 -21.63
CA ARG A 538 -35.83 -3.43 -20.54
C ARG A 538 -36.07 -2.46 -19.32
N PRO A 539 -37.25 -2.45 -18.61
CA PRO A 539 -37.57 -1.57 -17.43
C PRO A 539 -37.62 -2.25 -16.00
N PRO A 540 -37.62 -1.51 -14.84
CA PRO A 540 -37.34 -2.04 -13.47
C PRO A 540 -38.40 -1.83 -12.33
N ARG A 541 -38.25 -2.48 -11.12
CA ARG A 541 -38.85 -2.13 -9.77
C ARG A 541 -38.11 -2.72 -8.48
N PRO A 542 -38.24 -2.16 -7.24
CA PRO A 542 -37.54 -2.54 -5.95
C PRO A 542 -38.40 -2.72 -4.63
N HIS A 543 -37.81 -2.99 -3.40
CA HIS A 543 -38.21 -2.59 -1.98
C HIS A 543 -37.30 -3.11 -0.78
N GLY A 544 -37.32 -2.51 0.46
CA GLY A 544 -36.38 -2.65 1.66
C GLY A 544 -36.94 -2.77 3.16
N LYS A 545 -36.15 -2.53 4.28
CA LYS A 545 -36.45 -2.60 5.78
C LYS A 545 -35.59 -1.68 6.75
N VAL A 546 -35.98 -1.47 8.05
CA VAL A 546 -35.66 -0.45 9.15
C VAL A 546 -34.28 -0.56 9.91
N ALA A 547 -33.76 0.54 10.54
CA ALA A 547 -32.33 0.90 10.77
C ALA A 547 -31.82 1.26 12.21
N MET A 548 -30.48 1.16 12.41
CA MET A 548 -29.60 1.56 13.56
C MET A 548 -29.53 3.09 13.78
N PHE A 549 -28.93 3.61 14.87
CA PHE A 549 -28.61 5.05 15.02
C PHE A 549 -27.95 5.58 13.75
N GLU A 550 -28.45 6.71 13.25
CA GLU A 550 -27.89 7.34 12.06
C GLU A 550 -26.66 8.17 12.40
N LYS A 551 -26.60 8.78 13.60
CA LYS A 551 -25.45 9.60 14.02
C LYS A 551 -25.21 9.62 15.54
N ILE A 552 -23.95 9.44 15.94
CA ILE A 552 -23.52 9.51 17.35
C ILE A 552 -22.34 10.47 17.58
N LEU A 553 -22.28 11.07 18.76
CA LEU A 553 -21.14 11.89 19.20
C LEU A 553 -20.26 11.12 20.19
N ILE A 554 -18.95 11.19 20.00
CA ILE A 554 -17.95 10.56 20.87
C ILE A 554 -17.33 11.63 21.77
N ALA A 555 -17.73 11.66 23.05
CA ALA A 555 -17.35 12.69 24.03
C ALA A 555 -16.02 12.37 24.74
N THR A 556 -15.02 11.92 23.98
CA THR A 556 -13.69 11.60 24.49
C THR A 556 -12.62 11.81 23.40
N ARG A 557 -11.38 11.42 23.69
CA ARG A 557 -10.19 11.62 22.85
C ARG A 557 -9.44 10.31 22.60
N ALA A 558 -8.38 10.41 21.81
CA ALA A 558 -7.34 9.39 21.68
C ALA A 558 -7.85 8.01 21.17
N GLU A 559 -7.16 6.93 21.53
CA GLU A 559 -7.36 5.57 21.03
C GLU A 559 -8.77 5.04 21.24
N ILE A 560 -9.43 5.38 22.36
CA ILE A 560 -10.81 4.96 22.61
C ILE A 560 -11.79 5.67 21.68
N ALA A 561 -11.58 6.96 21.39
CA ALA A 561 -12.41 7.65 20.41
C ALA A 561 -12.26 6.99 19.03
N CYS A 562 -11.03 6.68 18.62
CA CYS A 562 -10.76 5.94 17.39
C CYS A 562 -11.44 4.56 17.38
N ARG A 563 -11.40 3.83 18.49
CA ARG A 563 -12.02 2.50 18.65
C ARG A 563 -13.55 2.56 18.54
N VAL A 564 -14.19 3.57 19.13
CA VAL A 564 -15.65 3.79 19.04
C VAL A 564 -16.05 4.16 17.61
N ILE A 565 -15.30 5.06 16.96
CA ILE A 565 -15.54 5.45 15.56
C ILE A 565 -15.48 4.24 14.63
N ARG A 566 -14.49 3.35 14.80
CA ARG A 566 -14.38 2.12 13.99
C ARG A 566 -15.63 1.24 14.10
N THR A 567 -16.14 1.02 15.31
CA THR A 567 -17.34 0.18 15.51
C THR A 567 -18.61 0.87 15.04
N ALA A 568 -18.79 2.16 15.35
CA ALA A 568 -19.96 2.92 14.89
C ALA A 568 -20.09 2.92 13.36
N ARG A 569 -18.98 3.16 12.64
CA ARG A 569 -18.95 3.08 11.17
C ARG A 569 -19.24 1.69 10.64
N ARG A 570 -18.73 0.64 11.28
CA ARG A 570 -19.04 -0.76 10.91
C ARG A 570 -20.54 -1.06 11.06
N LEU A 571 -21.20 -0.44 12.03
CA LEU A 571 -22.65 -0.53 12.25
C LEU A 571 -23.47 0.44 11.39
N GLY A 572 -22.82 1.31 10.61
CA GLY A 572 -23.47 2.23 9.68
C GLY A 572 -23.86 3.60 10.27
N ALA A 573 -23.44 3.92 11.49
CA ALA A 573 -23.68 5.21 12.12
C ALA A 573 -22.61 6.24 11.73
N ALA A 574 -23.03 7.47 11.42
CA ALA A 574 -22.16 8.62 11.27
C ALA A 574 -21.58 9.05 12.63
N THR A 575 -20.37 9.60 12.63
CA THR A 575 -19.58 9.82 13.84
C THR A 575 -19.16 11.28 13.99
N VAL A 576 -19.38 11.83 15.17
CA VAL A 576 -18.99 13.21 15.54
C VAL A 576 -17.92 13.15 16.63
N ALA A 577 -16.74 13.72 16.38
CA ALA A 577 -15.71 13.89 17.40
C ALA A 577 -15.82 15.27 18.08
N VAL A 578 -15.34 15.36 19.32
CA VAL A 578 -15.08 16.64 19.98
C VAL A 578 -13.60 16.80 20.29
N TYR A 579 -13.10 18.04 20.23
CA TYR A 579 -11.68 18.31 20.41
C TYR A 579 -11.39 19.61 21.17
N SER A 580 -10.31 19.57 21.97
CA SER A 580 -9.68 20.77 22.53
C SER A 580 -8.64 21.33 21.55
N ASP A 581 -8.14 22.55 21.78
CA ASP A 581 -7.07 23.12 20.92
C ASP A 581 -5.82 22.24 20.82
N ALA A 582 -5.51 21.45 21.85
CA ALA A 582 -4.39 20.51 21.84
C ALA A 582 -4.63 19.25 20.98
N ASP A 583 -5.88 19.00 20.57
CA ASP A 583 -6.31 17.81 19.83
C ASP A 583 -6.74 18.09 18.40
N ARG A 584 -6.58 19.33 17.94
CA ARG A 584 -6.99 19.79 16.61
C ARG A 584 -6.51 18.84 15.50
N ASP A 585 -5.29 18.33 15.62
CA ASP A 585 -4.66 17.44 14.65
C ASP A 585 -4.64 15.97 15.11
N GLY A 586 -5.42 15.64 16.15
CA GLY A 586 -5.52 14.31 16.73
C GLY A 586 -6.12 13.29 15.76
N LEU A 587 -5.71 12.02 15.88
CA LEU A 587 -6.16 10.97 14.96
C LEU A 587 -7.68 10.80 15.00
N HIS A 588 -8.32 10.88 16.17
CA HIS A 588 -9.77 10.73 16.29
C HIS A 588 -10.55 11.86 15.61
N VAL A 589 -9.99 13.08 15.57
CA VAL A 589 -10.58 14.23 14.86
C VAL A 589 -10.54 14.00 13.36
N ALA A 590 -9.40 13.56 12.84
CA ALA A 590 -9.26 13.20 11.43
C ALA A 590 -10.07 11.95 11.05
N MET A 591 -10.35 11.08 12.02
CA MET A 591 -11.13 9.87 11.80
C MET A 591 -12.63 10.11 11.78
N ALA A 592 -13.20 11.06 12.51
CA ALA A 592 -14.66 11.26 12.55
C ALA A 592 -15.20 11.89 11.25
N ASP A 593 -16.51 11.79 11.03
CA ASP A 593 -17.18 12.39 9.86
C ASP A 593 -17.37 13.91 10.06
N GLU A 594 -17.59 14.33 11.31
CA GLU A 594 -17.64 15.73 11.75
C GLU A 594 -16.83 15.92 13.04
N ALA A 595 -16.32 17.13 13.29
CA ALA A 595 -15.58 17.43 14.51
C ALA A 595 -15.84 18.84 15.05
N PHE A 596 -16.14 18.94 16.35
CA PHE A 596 -16.50 20.20 17.01
C PHE A 596 -15.46 20.61 18.06
N ARG A 597 -15.05 21.88 17.99
CA ARG A 597 -14.14 22.46 18.98
C ARG A 597 -14.89 22.76 20.28
N ILE A 598 -14.50 22.12 21.37
CA ILE A 598 -15.12 22.31 22.69
C ILE A 598 -14.31 23.18 23.65
N GLY A 599 -13.11 23.64 23.26
CA GLY A 599 -12.40 24.67 24.04
C GLY A 599 -10.89 24.63 23.99
N PRO A 600 -10.23 25.43 24.84
CA PRO A 600 -8.77 25.41 25.05
C PRO A 600 -8.26 24.08 25.64
N ALA A 601 -6.94 23.90 25.60
CA ALA A 601 -6.27 22.65 25.98
C ALA A 601 -6.54 22.11 27.42
N PRO A 602 -6.71 22.92 28.48
CA PRO A 602 -7.04 22.38 29.80
C PRO A 602 -8.43 21.71 29.83
N ALA A 603 -8.49 20.46 30.33
CA ALA A 603 -9.73 19.67 30.35
C ALA A 603 -10.89 20.37 31.09
N SER A 604 -10.61 21.10 32.17
CA SER A 604 -11.58 21.90 32.93
C SER A 604 -12.29 22.97 32.08
N ASN A 605 -11.67 23.38 30.98
CA ASN A 605 -12.18 24.36 30.03
C ASN A 605 -12.64 23.74 28.70
N SER A 606 -12.59 22.41 28.55
CA SER A 606 -12.95 21.67 27.35
C SER A 606 -13.71 20.37 27.66
N TYR A 607 -13.05 19.22 27.78
CA TYR A 607 -13.71 17.91 27.92
C TYR A 607 -14.53 17.73 29.22
N LEU A 608 -14.31 18.55 30.25
CA LEU A 608 -15.12 18.56 31.47
C LEU A 608 -16.28 19.58 31.42
N ARG A 609 -16.45 20.30 30.29
CA ARG A 609 -17.53 21.27 30.09
C ARG A 609 -18.74 20.60 29.48
N ILE A 610 -19.61 20.10 30.36
CA ILE A 610 -20.89 19.45 30.01
C ILE A 610 -21.70 20.29 29.02
N ASP A 611 -21.82 21.60 29.30
CA ASP A 611 -22.56 22.55 28.45
C ASP A 611 -22.08 22.52 26.99
N ARG A 612 -20.77 22.56 26.78
CA ARG A 612 -20.18 22.59 25.43
C ARG A 612 -20.32 21.28 24.67
N ILE A 613 -20.30 20.14 25.37
CA ILE A 613 -20.47 18.82 24.74
C ILE A 613 -21.94 18.62 24.33
N ILE A 614 -22.89 19.06 25.17
CA ILE A 614 -24.32 19.02 24.83
C ILE A 614 -24.62 19.96 23.66
N ASP A 615 -24.03 21.15 23.63
CA ASP A 615 -24.18 22.08 22.50
C ASP A 615 -23.64 21.46 21.19
N ALA A 616 -22.44 20.86 21.22
CA ALA A 616 -21.88 20.17 20.05
C ALA A 616 -22.74 18.99 19.57
N ALA A 617 -23.36 18.24 20.49
CA ALA A 617 -24.26 17.14 20.13
C ALA A 617 -25.56 17.63 19.47
N ARG A 618 -26.11 18.74 19.95
CA ARG A 618 -27.29 19.40 19.36
C ARG A 618 -26.98 19.97 17.98
N ASP A 619 -25.87 20.69 17.85
CA ASP A 619 -25.47 21.34 16.59
C ASP A 619 -25.17 20.31 15.49
N SER A 620 -24.61 19.16 15.85
CA SER A 620 -24.32 18.06 14.90
C SER A 620 -25.53 17.17 14.58
N GLY A 621 -26.60 17.24 15.40
CA GLY A 621 -27.76 16.36 15.31
C GLY A 621 -27.48 14.92 15.75
N ALA A 622 -26.53 14.72 16.68
CA ALA A 622 -26.24 13.40 17.22
C ALA A 622 -27.39 12.89 18.10
N GLU A 623 -27.82 11.64 17.87
CA GLU A 623 -28.92 11.01 18.59
C GLU A 623 -28.47 10.41 19.93
N ALA A 624 -27.19 10.06 20.02
CA ALA A 624 -26.58 9.47 21.19
C ALA A 624 -25.15 9.98 21.43
N ILE A 625 -24.71 9.97 22.70
CA ILE A 625 -23.35 10.31 23.11
C ILE A 625 -22.67 9.09 23.73
N HIS A 626 -21.54 8.70 23.17
CA HIS A 626 -20.63 7.72 23.75
C HIS A 626 -19.56 8.43 24.58
N PRO A 627 -19.49 8.23 25.90
CA PRO A 627 -18.54 8.95 26.76
C PRO A 627 -17.12 8.38 26.72
N GLY A 628 -16.95 7.19 26.13
CA GLY A 628 -15.72 6.42 26.20
C GLY A 628 -15.44 6.03 27.65
N TYR A 629 -14.18 6.15 28.06
CA TYR A 629 -13.76 5.86 29.43
C TYR A 629 -12.97 6.98 30.09
N GLY A 630 -13.15 8.22 29.62
CA GLY A 630 -12.35 9.37 30.05
C GLY A 630 -13.10 10.29 31.00
N PHE A 631 -13.22 11.55 30.58
CA PHE A 631 -13.59 12.69 31.41
C PHE A 631 -14.94 12.55 32.14
N LEU A 632 -16.05 12.53 31.40
CA LEU A 632 -17.40 12.57 31.97
C LEU A 632 -18.08 11.18 32.00
N SER A 633 -17.33 10.10 31.75
CA SER A 633 -17.90 8.75 31.64
C SER A 633 -18.48 8.20 32.93
N GLU A 634 -18.12 8.75 34.08
CA GLU A 634 -18.66 8.39 35.40
C GLU A 634 -19.32 9.60 36.08
N ASN A 635 -19.75 10.59 35.29
CA ASN A 635 -20.36 11.81 35.83
C ASN A 635 -21.90 11.72 35.74
N PRO A 636 -22.62 11.64 36.88
CA PRO A 636 -24.08 11.50 36.86
C PRO A 636 -24.79 12.76 36.34
N ASP A 637 -24.23 13.95 36.56
CA ASP A 637 -24.80 15.22 36.11
C ASP A 637 -24.71 15.34 34.57
N PHE A 638 -23.72 14.70 33.95
CA PHE A 638 -23.60 14.63 32.49
C PHE A 638 -24.69 13.74 31.89
N VAL A 639 -24.97 12.58 32.50
CA VAL A 639 -26.08 11.71 32.08
C VAL A 639 -27.40 12.46 32.15
N GLU A 640 -27.66 13.17 33.26
CA GLU A 640 -28.85 14.00 33.42
C GLU A 640 -28.91 15.14 32.39
N ALA A 641 -27.78 15.71 32.01
CA ALA A 641 -27.71 16.72 30.95
C ALA A 641 -28.06 16.15 29.56
N CYS A 642 -27.57 14.96 29.23
CA CYS A 642 -27.95 14.23 28.01
C CYS A 642 -29.46 13.95 27.99
N THR A 643 -30.02 13.43 29.09
CA THR A 643 -31.46 13.17 29.21
C THR A 643 -32.29 14.44 29.04
N ARG A 644 -31.92 15.55 29.69
CA ARG A 644 -32.60 16.85 29.51
C ARG A 644 -32.50 17.39 28.08
N ALA A 645 -31.45 17.02 27.34
CA ALA A 645 -31.25 17.40 25.96
C ALA A 645 -31.94 16.48 24.94
N GLY A 646 -32.58 15.39 25.38
CA GLY A 646 -33.18 14.39 24.50
C GLY A 646 -32.17 13.52 23.76
N ILE A 647 -30.94 13.43 24.28
CA ILE A 647 -29.84 12.67 23.68
C ILE A 647 -29.60 11.41 24.51
N VAL A 648 -29.48 10.25 23.85
CA VAL A 648 -29.23 8.98 24.54
C VAL A 648 -27.80 8.94 25.06
N PHE A 649 -27.61 8.73 26.36
CA PHE A 649 -26.28 8.45 26.92
C PHE A 649 -25.97 6.96 26.77
N ILE A 650 -24.87 6.62 26.10
CA ILE A 650 -24.44 5.24 25.89
C ILE A 650 -23.66 4.78 27.13
N GLY A 651 -24.39 4.32 28.15
CA GLY A 651 -23.82 3.89 29.44
C GLY A 651 -24.90 3.74 30.52
N PRO A 652 -24.49 3.57 31.78
CA PRO A 652 -25.42 3.39 32.90
C PRO A 652 -26.19 4.67 33.23
N SER A 653 -27.29 4.50 33.98
CA SER A 653 -28.11 5.61 34.45
C SER A 653 -27.39 6.49 35.49
N SER A 654 -27.78 7.75 35.62
CA SER A 654 -27.23 8.65 36.64
C SER A 654 -27.40 8.09 38.07
N GLN A 655 -28.50 7.39 38.32
CA GLN A 655 -28.77 6.72 39.59
C GLN A 655 -27.76 5.61 39.88
N ALA A 656 -27.47 4.74 38.89
CA ALA A 656 -26.49 3.67 39.04
C ALA A 656 -25.08 4.23 39.27
N ILE A 657 -24.70 5.30 38.57
CA ILE A 657 -23.41 5.99 38.78
C ILE A 657 -23.32 6.55 40.20
N ARG A 658 -24.37 7.22 40.71
CA ARG A 658 -24.37 7.76 42.09
C ARG A 658 -24.29 6.66 43.14
N ALA A 659 -25.00 5.55 42.94
CA ALA A 659 -25.02 4.42 43.87
C ALA A 659 -23.63 3.81 44.08
N MET A 660 -22.79 3.81 43.04
CA MET A 660 -21.44 3.24 43.09
C MET A 660 -20.32 4.28 43.35
N GLY A 661 -20.66 5.57 43.49
CA GLY A 661 -19.67 6.66 43.57
C GLY A 661 -19.04 6.91 44.95
N LEU A 662 -19.69 6.49 46.05
CA LEU A 662 -19.17 6.64 47.42
C LEU A 662 -18.79 5.27 47.99
N LYS A 663 -17.56 5.12 48.50
CA LYS A 663 -16.99 3.81 48.87
C LYS A 663 -17.76 3.08 49.97
N ASP A 664 -18.21 3.81 50.98
CA ASP A 664 -18.97 3.26 52.10
C ASP A 664 -20.39 2.85 51.69
N ALA A 665 -21.10 3.70 50.95
CA ALA A 665 -22.44 3.39 50.44
C ALA A 665 -22.42 2.23 49.44
N ALA A 666 -21.42 2.19 48.54
CA ALA A 666 -21.23 1.09 47.61
C ALA A 666 -20.95 -0.23 48.35
N LYS A 667 -20.09 -0.21 49.38
CA LYS A 667 -19.79 -1.41 50.18
C LYS A 667 -20.99 -1.93 50.95
N GLN A 668 -21.78 -1.05 51.57
CA GLN A 668 -23.00 -1.46 52.26
C GLN A 668 -24.00 -2.09 51.27
N LEU A 669 -24.19 -1.49 50.09
CA LEU A 669 -25.05 -2.05 49.05
C LEU A 669 -24.54 -3.43 48.56
N MET A 670 -23.22 -3.59 48.44
CA MET A 670 -22.62 -4.88 48.07
C MET A 670 -22.78 -5.95 49.16
N GLU A 671 -22.66 -5.58 50.44
CA GLU A 671 -22.97 -6.47 51.56
C GLU A 671 -24.44 -6.94 51.50
N GLU A 672 -25.38 -6.00 51.30
CA GLU A 672 -26.82 -6.30 51.15
C GLU A 672 -27.11 -7.19 49.94
N ALA A 673 -26.35 -7.05 48.85
CA ALA A 673 -26.43 -7.86 47.63
C ALA A 673 -25.71 -9.23 47.72
N GLY A 674 -25.11 -9.56 48.88
CA GLY A 674 -24.38 -10.81 49.07
C GLY A 674 -23.08 -10.89 48.24
N VAL A 675 -22.44 -9.76 48.02
CA VAL A 675 -21.10 -9.65 47.41
C VAL A 675 -20.07 -9.55 48.53
N PRO A 676 -19.05 -10.41 48.59
CA PRO A 676 -18.04 -10.35 49.64
C PRO A 676 -17.32 -9.00 49.67
N VAL A 677 -17.19 -8.38 50.84
CA VAL A 677 -16.39 -7.15 51.03
C VAL A 677 -15.28 -7.40 52.04
N VAL A 678 -14.23 -6.57 52.00
CA VAL A 678 -13.07 -6.73 52.89
C VAL A 678 -13.53 -6.57 54.35
N PRO A 679 -13.17 -7.49 55.26
CA PRO A 679 -13.46 -7.33 56.68
C PRO A 679 -12.90 -6.00 57.20
N GLY A 680 -13.77 -5.17 57.77
CA GLY A 680 -13.41 -3.81 58.12
C GLY A 680 -14.50 -3.05 58.85
N TYR A 681 -14.16 -1.85 59.31
CA TYR A 681 -15.09 -0.87 59.85
C TYR A 681 -15.38 0.22 58.81
N HIS A 682 -16.65 0.35 58.44
CA HIS A 682 -17.14 1.31 57.45
C HIS A 682 -18.20 2.30 58.00
N GLY A 683 -18.39 2.34 59.32
CA GLY A 683 -19.47 3.10 59.95
C GLY A 683 -19.17 4.60 60.16
N GLU A 684 -20.20 5.32 60.62
CA GLU A 684 -20.16 6.77 60.82
C GLU A 684 -19.41 7.22 62.10
N ASN A 685 -19.09 6.31 63.03
CA ASN A 685 -18.33 6.68 64.23
C ASN A 685 -16.85 6.86 63.90
N GLN A 686 -16.38 8.10 64.00
CA GLN A 686 -15.02 8.51 63.66
C GLN A 686 -14.21 8.90 64.90
N ASP A 687 -14.57 8.44 66.10
CA ASP A 687 -13.73 8.64 67.28
C ASP A 687 -12.41 7.86 67.16
N SER A 688 -11.27 8.51 67.47
CA SER A 688 -9.94 7.91 67.27
C SER A 688 -9.68 6.69 68.17
N ALA A 689 -10.20 6.67 69.40
CA ALA A 689 -10.02 5.54 70.32
C ALA A 689 -10.88 4.34 69.89
N PHE A 690 -12.11 4.62 69.46
CA PHE A 690 -13.00 3.61 68.88
C PHE A 690 -12.41 3.00 67.60
N LEU A 691 -11.88 3.82 66.69
CA LEU A 691 -11.22 3.35 65.47
C LEU A 691 -9.98 2.47 65.78
N ALA A 692 -9.20 2.80 66.81
CA ALA A 692 -8.09 1.96 67.26
C ALA A 692 -8.57 0.60 67.81
N GLU A 693 -9.70 0.57 68.53
CA GLU A 693 -10.33 -0.68 68.99
C GLU A 693 -10.83 -1.53 67.81
N CYS A 694 -11.47 -0.91 66.81
CA CYS A 694 -11.84 -1.59 65.57
C CYS A 694 -10.63 -2.20 64.87
N ALA A 695 -9.51 -1.47 64.75
CA ALA A 695 -8.28 -1.98 64.16
C ALA A 695 -7.71 -3.21 64.91
N LYS A 696 -7.77 -3.20 66.24
CA LYS A 696 -7.38 -4.37 67.07
C LYS A 696 -8.27 -5.58 66.81
N ASN A 697 -9.58 -5.38 66.72
CA ASN A 697 -10.55 -6.45 66.49
C ASN A 697 -10.43 -7.06 65.08
N ILE A 698 -10.13 -6.23 64.08
CA ILE A 698 -9.82 -6.68 62.70
C ILE A 698 -8.48 -7.43 62.67
N GLY A 699 -7.54 -7.03 63.52
CA GLY A 699 -6.19 -7.58 63.65
C GLY A 699 -5.22 -6.99 62.63
N TYR A 700 -4.01 -6.66 63.07
CA TYR A 700 -2.96 -6.08 62.23
C TYR A 700 -2.35 -7.12 61.25
N PRO A 701 -1.80 -6.70 60.09
CA PRO A 701 -1.81 -5.33 59.57
C PRO A 701 -3.21 -4.89 59.09
N VAL A 702 -3.50 -3.60 59.25
CA VAL A 702 -4.73 -2.94 58.76
C VAL A 702 -4.41 -1.81 57.79
N LEU A 703 -5.38 -1.42 56.96
CA LEU A 703 -5.29 -0.34 56.00
C LEU A 703 -6.31 0.74 56.36
N ILE A 704 -5.83 1.95 56.65
CA ILE A 704 -6.66 3.14 56.77
C ILE A 704 -6.86 3.70 55.37
N LYS A 705 -8.10 3.98 54.98
CA LYS A 705 -8.45 4.57 53.67
C LYS A 705 -9.34 5.79 53.84
N ALA A 706 -9.15 6.81 53.02
CA ALA A 706 -10.10 7.92 52.92
C ALA A 706 -11.47 7.43 52.41
N ARG A 707 -12.56 7.95 52.99
CA ARG A 707 -13.95 7.65 52.56
C ARG A 707 -14.21 8.15 51.14
N ALA A 708 -13.78 9.38 50.86
CA ALA A 708 -13.90 10.01 49.55
C ALA A 708 -12.59 9.93 48.76
N GLY A 709 -12.68 9.88 47.42
CA GLY A 709 -11.54 9.96 46.51
C GLY A 709 -10.97 8.62 46.02
N GLY A 710 -10.04 8.66 45.05
CA GLY A 710 -9.42 7.51 44.39
C GLY A 710 -7.91 7.64 44.22
N GLY A 711 -7.25 6.64 43.62
CA GLY A 711 -5.82 6.70 43.28
C GLY A 711 -4.85 6.59 44.47
N GLY A 712 -5.27 5.96 45.57
CA GLY A 712 -4.43 5.63 46.72
C GLY A 712 -4.02 6.78 47.65
N LYS A 713 -4.45 8.01 47.37
CA LYS A 713 -4.28 9.17 48.26
C LYS A 713 -5.06 8.98 49.56
N GLY A 714 -4.43 9.28 50.69
CA GLY A 714 -4.99 9.10 52.02
C GLY A 714 -5.03 7.66 52.51
N MET A 715 -4.33 6.72 51.86
CA MET A 715 -4.18 5.35 52.36
C MET A 715 -2.96 5.20 53.27
N ARG A 716 -3.08 4.50 54.39
CA ARG A 716 -1.96 4.18 55.31
C ARG A 716 -2.04 2.75 55.80
N ARG A 717 -1.01 1.96 55.49
CA ARG A 717 -0.81 0.65 56.10
C ARG A 717 -0.30 0.82 57.53
N VAL A 718 -0.85 0.05 58.45
CA VAL A 718 -0.46 0.01 59.85
C VAL A 718 -0.19 -1.43 60.24
N ASP A 719 1.03 -1.71 60.69
CA ASP A 719 1.49 -3.07 61.00
C ASP A 719 1.30 -3.48 62.47
N ASP A 720 1.14 -2.52 63.38
CA ASP A 720 0.94 -2.77 64.81
C ASP A 720 0.15 -1.64 65.50
N ASP A 721 -0.21 -1.87 66.77
CA ASP A 721 -0.99 -0.93 67.56
C ASP A 721 -0.27 0.40 67.83
N ALA A 722 1.07 0.37 67.97
CA ALA A 722 1.85 1.56 68.28
C ALA A 722 1.86 2.56 67.12
N GLY A 723 1.78 2.09 65.88
CA GLY A 723 1.75 2.92 64.68
C GLY A 723 0.39 3.54 64.33
N PHE A 724 -0.71 3.07 64.93
CA PHE A 724 -2.06 3.37 64.44
C PHE A 724 -2.46 4.84 64.57
N ALA A 725 -2.24 5.46 65.73
CA ALA A 725 -2.67 6.84 65.98
C ALA A 725 -2.01 7.84 65.02
N ALA A 726 -0.69 7.71 64.80
CA ALA A 726 0.05 8.59 63.89
C ALA A 726 -0.38 8.41 62.42
N ALA A 727 -0.64 7.17 62.00
CA ALA A 727 -1.12 6.86 60.66
C ALA A 727 -2.53 7.41 60.42
N LEU A 728 -3.43 7.30 61.41
CA LEU A 728 -4.79 7.84 61.36
C LEU A 728 -4.77 9.36 61.16
N ASP A 729 -4.01 10.09 61.97
CA ASP A 729 -3.90 11.55 61.85
C ASP A 729 -3.28 11.99 60.50
N SER A 730 -2.36 11.21 59.96
CA SER A 730 -1.81 11.47 58.63
C SER A 730 -2.84 11.23 57.53
N ALA A 731 -3.60 10.13 57.60
CA ALA A 731 -4.60 9.78 56.59
C ALA A 731 -5.74 10.82 56.57
N ARG A 732 -6.23 11.25 57.75
CA ARG A 732 -7.27 12.27 57.89
C ARG A 732 -6.87 13.61 57.29
N ARG A 733 -5.66 14.09 57.60
CA ARG A 733 -5.16 15.36 57.05
C ARG A 733 -5.04 15.32 55.53
N GLU A 734 -4.53 14.21 55.00
CA GLU A 734 -4.42 14.04 53.55
C GLU A 734 -5.82 13.97 52.90
N ALA A 735 -6.75 13.22 53.48
CA ALA A 735 -8.12 13.10 53.01
C ALA A 735 -8.87 14.45 53.01
N GLU A 736 -8.78 15.21 54.11
CA GLU A 736 -9.35 16.55 54.22
C GLU A 736 -8.76 17.50 53.17
N SER A 737 -7.43 17.51 53.03
CA SER A 737 -6.75 18.41 52.06
C SER A 737 -7.01 18.05 50.60
N SER A 738 -7.20 16.75 50.29
CA SER A 738 -7.33 16.25 48.92
C SER A 738 -8.78 16.19 48.47
N PHE A 739 -9.72 15.94 49.39
CA PHE A 739 -11.11 15.60 49.08
C PHE A 739 -12.15 16.39 49.90
N GLY A 740 -11.72 17.22 50.86
CA GLY A 740 -12.64 17.97 51.73
C GLY A 740 -13.44 17.11 52.70
N ASP A 741 -13.01 15.85 52.92
CA ASP A 741 -13.63 14.91 53.84
C ASP A 741 -12.55 14.10 54.58
N GLY A 742 -12.31 14.43 55.85
CA GLY A 742 -11.35 13.76 56.72
C GLY A 742 -11.81 12.41 57.29
N ARG A 743 -12.99 11.89 56.93
CA ARG A 743 -13.47 10.58 57.43
C ARG A 743 -12.74 9.42 56.75
N VAL A 744 -12.52 8.35 57.52
CA VAL A 744 -11.75 7.18 57.07
C VAL A 744 -12.48 5.86 57.32
N LEU A 745 -12.05 4.83 56.59
CA LEU A 745 -12.42 3.42 56.72
C LEU A 745 -11.21 2.64 57.23
N ILE A 746 -11.44 1.56 57.99
CA ILE A 746 -10.38 0.64 58.45
C ILE A 746 -10.67 -0.73 57.88
N GLU A 747 -9.75 -1.26 57.08
CA GLU A 747 -9.91 -2.57 56.46
C GLU A 747 -8.75 -3.49 56.84
N LYS A 748 -8.98 -4.80 56.81
CA LYS A 748 -7.89 -5.76 56.87
C LYS A 748 -6.93 -5.53 55.70
N TYR A 749 -5.63 -5.45 55.99
CA TYR A 749 -4.63 -5.34 54.93
C TYR A 749 -4.35 -6.71 54.33
N VAL A 750 -4.61 -6.87 53.03
CA VAL A 750 -4.30 -8.10 52.27
C VAL A 750 -2.81 -8.10 51.94
N THR A 751 -2.08 -9.10 52.44
CA THR A 751 -0.60 -9.15 52.34
C THR A 751 -0.09 -9.62 50.99
N SER A 752 -0.85 -10.46 50.29
CA SER A 752 -0.54 -10.93 48.93
C SER A 752 -1.67 -10.57 47.96
N PRO A 753 -1.90 -9.26 47.71
CA PRO A 753 -3.05 -8.79 46.96
C PRO A 753 -2.85 -8.99 45.45
N ARG A 754 -3.80 -9.69 44.83
CA ARG A 754 -4.04 -9.65 43.38
C ARG A 754 -5.25 -8.80 43.07
N HIS A 755 -5.10 -7.91 42.11
CA HIS A 755 -6.18 -7.04 41.63
C HIS A 755 -6.83 -7.73 40.43
N ILE A 756 -8.01 -8.31 40.66
CA ILE A 756 -8.74 -9.07 39.65
C ILE A 756 -10.07 -8.38 39.38
N GLU A 757 -10.40 -8.22 38.10
CA GLU A 757 -11.58 -7.48 37.68
C GLU A 757 -12.47 -8.34 36.81
N VAL A 758 -13.78 -8.13 36.91
CA VAL A 758 -14.78 -8.83 36.10
C VAL A 758 -15.51 -7.81 35.25
N GLN A 759 -15.47 -8.01 33.93
CA GLN A 759 -16.28 -7.23 33.00
C GLN A 759 -17.73 -7.68 33.10
N VAL A 760 -18.65 -6.74 33.27
CA VAL A 760 -20.10 -6.98 33.27
C VAL A 760 -20.82 -6.16 32.22
N PHE A 761 -21.95 -6.68 31.76
CA PHE A 761 -22.90 -6.00 30.88
C PHE A 761 -24.30 -6.18 31.42
N GLY A 762 -25.07 -5.09 31.49
CA GLY A 762 -26.50 -5.12 31.77
C GLY A 762 -27.33 -4.53 30.61
N ASP A 763 -28.59 -4.90 30.49
CA ASP A 763 -29.54 -4.29 29.55
C ASP A 763 -30.65 -3.49 30.25
N LEU A 764 -31.42 -2.76 29.44
CA LEU A 764 -32.58 -1.98 29.92
C LEU A 764 -33.73 -2.86 30.46
N GLY A 765 -33.69 -4.17 30.19
CA GLY A 765 -34.65 -5.15 30.70
C GLY A 765 -34.29 -5.73 32.07
N GLY A 766 -33.16 -5.32 32.65
CA GLY A 766 -32.67 -5.80 33.94
C GLY A 766 -31.88 -7.11 33.87
N GLY A 767 -31.58 -7.62 32.67
CA GLY A 767 -30.66 -8.73 32.48
C GLY A 767 -29.21 -8.28 32.70
N ALA A 768 -28.36 -9.17 33.22
CA ALA A 768 -26.93 -8.92 33.39
C ALA A 768 -26.10 -10.20 33.18
N VAL A 769 -24.92 -10.05 32.57
CA VAL A 769 -23.94 -11.12 32.31
C VAL A 769 -22.52 -10.65 32.65
N TYR A 770 -21.62 -11.59 32.95
CA TYR A 770 -20.18 -11.34 33.10
C TYR A 770 -19.37 -11.96 31.96
N LEU A 771 -18.33 -11.25 31.51
CA LEU A 771 -17.41 -11.65 30.45
C LEU A 771 -16.04 -12.04 31.01
N PHE A 772 -16.08 -12.80 32.10
CA PHE A 772 -14.93 -13.37 32.82
C PHE A 772 -13.98 -12.34 33.43
N GLU A 773 -12.97 -12.89 34.12
CA GLU A 773 -12.00 -12.14 34.90
C GLU A 773 -10.73 -11.78 34.12
N ARG A 774 -10.10 -10.70 34.54
CA ARG A 774 -8.76 -10.27 34.11
C ARG A 774 -7.93 -9.88 35.32
N ASP A 775 -6.63 -10.10 35.23
CA ASP A 775 -5.67 -9.70 36.26
C ASP A 775 -5.02 -8.38 35.88
N CYS A 776 -5.16 -7.40 36.77
CA CYS A 776 -4.63 -6.05 36.65
C CYS A 776 -3.56 -5.76 37.70
N SER A 777 -2.95 -6.80 38.29
CA SER A 777 -1.99 -6.65 39.40
C SER A 777 -0.68 -5.99 38.98
N LEU A 778 -0.26 -6.05 37.71
CA LEU A 778 0.96 -5.36 37.28
C LEU A 778 0.72 -3.87 37.10
N GLN A 779 0.83 -3.16 38.21
CA GLN A 779 0.65 -1.72 38.30
C GLN A 779 1.86 -1.00 38.88
N ARG A 780 2.06 0.25 38.47
CA ARG A 780 3.04 1.18 39.03
C ARG A 780 2.31 2.35 39.67
N ARG A 781 2.45 2.57 40.98
CA ARG A 781 1.75 3.67 41.69
C ARG A 781 0.25 3.76 41.32
N HIS A 782 -0.41 2.60 41.27
CA HIS A 782 -1.81 2.43 40.86
C HIS A 782 -2.12 2.61 39.36
N GLN A 783 -1.12 2.80 38.51
CA GLN A 783 -1.28 2.80 37.06
C GLN A 783 -1.06 1.39 36.51
N LYS A 784 -2.08 0.79 35.87
CA LYS A 784 -1.97 -0.52 35.21
C LYS A 784 -1.00 -0.45 34.02
N VAL A 785 -0.09 -1.43 33.91
CA VAL A 785 1.00 -1.45 32.92
C VAL A 785 0.83 -2.60 31.92
N ILE A 786 0.62 -3.81 32.44
CA ILE A 786 0.32 -5.02 31.68
C ILE A 786 -0.85 -5.74 32.33
N GLU A 787 -1.86 -6.08 31.55
CA GLU A 787 -3.04 -6.80 31.99
C GLU A 787 -3.13 -8.15 31.28
N GLU A 788 -3.73 -9.14 31.93
CA GLU A 788 -3.92 -10.45 31.32
C GLU A 788 -5.29 -11.04 31.60
N ALA A 789 -5.84 -11.75 30.61
CA ALA A 789 -7.10 -12.47 30.74
C ALA A 789 -6.97 -13.85 30.08
N PRO A 790 -7.48 -14.94 30.69
CA PRO A 790 -8.00 -15.00 32.06
C PRO A 790 -6.90 -14.80 33.12
N ALA A 791 -7.28 -14.51 34.37
CA ALA A 791 -6.32 -14.36 35.45
C ALA A 791 -5.64 -15.71 35.77
N PRO A 792 -4.29 -15.76 35.93
CA PRO A 792 -3.58 -17.02 36.08
C PRO A 792 -3.94 -17.73 37.38
N GLY A 793 -4.07 -19.06 37.33
CA GLY A 793 -4.39 -19.91 38.49
C GLY A 793 -5.88 -19.97 38.87
N MET A 794 -6.76 -19.29 38.15
CA MET A 794 -8.20 -19.27 38.43
C MET A 794 -8.89 -20.61 38.10
N SER A 795 -9.41 -21.28 39.14
CA SER A 795 -10.28 -22.46 38.98
C SER A 795 -11.65 -22.06 38.41
N GLU A 796 -12.35 -23.02 37.80
CA GLU A 796 -13.72 -22.77 37.30
C GLU A 796 -14.69 -22.36 38.41
N ALA A 797 -14.56 -22.94 39.60
CA ALA A 797 -15.41 -22.65 40.73
C ALA A 797 -15.21 -21.22 41.25
N MET A 798 -13.95 -20.78 41.41
CA MET A 798 -13.65 -19.40 41.80
C MET A 798 -14.07 -18.38 40.74
N ARG A 799 -13.84 -18.70 39.46
CA ARG A 799 -14.30 -17.85 38.34
C ARG A 799 -15.81 -17.66 38.36
N ARG A 800 -16.57 -18.74 38.56
CA ARG A 800 -18.02 -18.69 38.69
C ARG A 800 -18.44 -17.86 39.91
N ALA A 801 -17.84 -18.09 41.07
CA ALA A 801 -18.16 -17.35 42.29
C ALA A 801 -17.96 -15.84 42.14
N MET A 802 -16.83 -15.42 41.56
CA MET A 802 -16.54 -14.01 41.28
C MET A 802 -17.45 -13.43 40.20
N GLY A 803 -17.71 -14.18 39.12
CA GLY A 803 -18.59 -13.76 38.03
C GLY A 803 -20.04 -13.54 38.49
N GLU A 804 -20.58 -14.48 39.27
CA GLU A 804 -21.92 -14.36 39.84
C GLU A 804 -22.01 -13.23 40.87
N ALA A 805 -20.95 -12.98 41.65
CA ALA A 805 -20.88 -11.83 42.54
C ALA A 805 -20.90 -10.50 41.74
N ALA A 806 -20.19 -10.43 40.61
CA ALA A 806 -20.20 -9.26 39.74
C ALA A 806 -21.57 -9.02 39.07
N VAL A 807 -22.27 -10.08 38.67
CA VAL A 807 -23.65 -9.97 38.15
C VAL A 807 -24.62 -9.48 39.23
N ARG A 808 -24.52 -10.00 40.46
CA ARG A 808 -25.33 -9.49 41.59
C ARG A 808 -25.06 -8.02 41.87
N ALA A 809 -23.79 -7.60 41.83
CA ALA A 809 -23.41 -6.20 41.97
C ALA A 809 -24.08 -5.30 40.92
N ALA A 810 -24.05 -5.71 39.65
CA ALA A 810 -24.71 -4.99 38.55
C ALA A 810 -26.24 -4.96 38.70
N GLN A 811 -26.86 -6.08 39.09
CA GLN A 811 -28.31 -6.17 39.28
C GLN A 811 -28.80 -5.31 40.46
N ALA A 812 -28.02 -5.23 41.55
CA ALA A 812 -28.37 -4.45 42.74
C ALA A 812 -28.56 -2.94 42.45
N VAL A 813 -27.91 -2.43 41.41
CA VAL A 813 -28.02 -1.02 40.99
C VAL A 813 -28.84 -0.82 39.70
N GLY A 814 -29.48 -1.87 39.17
CA GLY A 814 -30.22 -1.80 37.91
C GLY A 814 -29.34 -1.37 36.74
N TYR A 815 -28.14 -1.93 36.65
CA TYR A 815 -27.10 -1.48 35.74
C TYR A 815 -27.43 -1.78 34.26
N ALA A 816 -27.13 -0.84 33.37
CA ALA A 816 -27.26 -1.01 31.91
C ALA A 816 -25.98 -0.52 31.19
N GLY A 817 -25.57 -1.23 30.14
CA GLY A 817 -24.31 -1.01 29.44
C GLY A 817 -23.11 -1.70 30.09
N ALA A 818 -21.90 -1.25 29.76
CA ALA A 818 -20.65 -1.84 30.23
C ALA A 818 -20.26 -1.34 31.63
N GLY A 819 -19.83 -2.24 32.50
CA GLY A 819 -19.28 -1.92 33.82
C GLY A 819 -18.15 -2.89 34.19
N THR A 820 -17.30 -2.49 35.13
CA THR A 820 -16.25 -3.37 35.65
C THR A 820 -16.37 -3.44 37.16
N VAL A 821 -16.47 -4.66 37.69
CA VAL A 821 -16.43 -4.91 39.13
C VAL A 821 -15.01 -5.31 39.51
N GLU A 822 -14.38 -4.55 40.39
CA GLU A 822 -13.02 -4.79 40.85
C GLU A 822 -13.00 -5.54 42.18
N PHE A 823 -12.13 -6.55 42.26
CA PHE A 823 -11.91 -7.35 43.45
C PHE A 823 -10.45 -7.33 43.87
N ILE A 824 -10.23 -7.30 45.18
CA ILE A 824 -8.94 -7.66 45.78
C ILE A 824 -9.01 -9.12 46.18
N VAL A 825 -8.04 -9.90 45.73
CA VAL A 825 -7.95 -11.33 45.99
C VAL A 825 -6.72 -11.61 46.82
N ASP A 826 -6.90 -12.31 47.94
CA ASP A 826 -5.79 -12.70 48.80
C ASP A 826 -5.17 -14.02 48.32
N ALA A 827 -3.98 -13.91 47.73
CA ALA A 827 -3.27 -15.05 47.16
C ALA A 827 -2.30 -15.72 48.15
N SER A 828 -2.31 -15.36 49.45
CA SER A 828 -1.33 -15.86 50.44
C SER A 828 -1.27 -17.39 50.55
N ASP A 829 -2.41 -18.06 50.36
CA ASP A 829 -2.56 -19.52 50.42
C ASP A 829 -3.11 -20.08 49.10
N GLY A 830 -2.78 -19.43 47.98
CA GLY A 830 -3.36 -19.70 46.67
C GLY A 830 -4.76 -19.09 46.49
N LEU A 831 -5.29 -19.20 45.27
CA LEU A 831 -6.59 -18.65 44.89
C LEU A 831 -7.74 -19.51 45.46
N ARG A 832 -8.58 -18.92 46.31
CA ARG A 832 -9.73 -19.58 46.97
C ARG A 832 -11.03 -18.78 46.83
N GLU A 833 -12.15 -19.50 46.78
CA GLU A 833 -13.51 -18.94 46.65
C GLU A 833 -13.93 -18.04 47.83
N ASP A 834 -13.36 -18.23 49.02
CA ASP A 834 -13.69 -17.48 50.23
C ASP A 834 -12.79 -16.25 50.49
N ARG A 835 -11.89 -15.93 49.54
CA ARG A 835 -10.83 -14.92 49.72
C ARG A 835 -10.73 -13.90 48.58
N PHE A 836 -11.86 -13.53 48.02
CA PHE A 836 -11.98 -12.36 47.14
C PHE A 836 -12.94 -11.35 47.78
N TYR A 837 -12.66 -10.06 47.59
CA TYR A 837 -13.41 -8.99 48.23
C TYR A 837 -13.61 -7.82 47.29
N PHE A 838 -14.83 -7.31 47.22
CA PHE A 838 -15.20 -6.16 46.40
C PHE A 838 -14.42 -4.92 46.83
N MET A 839 -13.84 -4.25 45.84
CA MET A 839 -13.15 -2.97 46.01
C MET A 839 -14.07 -1.82 45.59
N GLU A 840 -14.43 -1.82 44.31
CA GLU A 840 -15.25 -0.79 43.68
C GLU A 840 -15.83 -1.31 42.36
N MET A 841 -16.74 -0.53 41.78
CA MET A 841 -17.24 -0.77 40.42
C MET A 841 -17.00 0.48 39.59
N ASN A 842 -16.25 0.34 38.52
CA ASN A 842 -16.14 1.41 37.54
C ASN A 842 -17.38 1.37 36.64
N THR A 843 -18.10 2.49 36.58
CA THR A 843 -19.38 2.58 35.88
C THR A 843 -19.20 2.95 34.41
N ARG A 844 -18.23 2.31 33.75
CA ARG A 844 -17.81 2.55 32.36
C ARG A 844 -17.08 1.33 31.78
N LEU A 845 -16.90 1.34 30.46
CA LEU A 845 -15.90 0.48 29.81
C LEU A 845 -14.51 0.83 30.37
N GLN A 846 -13.64 -0.14 30.62
CA GLN A 846 -12.28 0.11 31.12
C GLN A 846 -11.24 0.09 30.01
N VAL A 847 -10.04 0.59 30.29
CA VAL A 847 -8.96 0.72 29.28
C VAL A 847 -8.56 -0.66 28.75
N GLU A 848 -8.47 -1.62 29.65
CA GLU A 848 -8.07 -3.02 29.43
C GLU A 848 -9.20 -3.94 28.92
N HIS A 849 -10.35 -3.39 28.51
CA HIS A 849 -11.40 -4.16 27.84
C HIS A 849 -10.93 -5.02 26.64
N PRO A 850 -9.87 -4.67 25.87
CA PRO A 850 -9.43 -5.48 24.74
C PRO A 850 -8.97 -6.89 25.11
N VAL A 851 -8.42 -7.15 26.31
CA VAL A 851 -8.07 -8.52 26.71
C VAL A 851 -9.32 -9.38 26.91
N THR A 852 -10.42 -8.78 27.41
CA THR A 852 -11.72 -9.43 27.51
C THR A 852 -12.32 -9.68 26.14
N GLU A 853 -12.26 -8.72 25.22
CA GLU A 853 -12.68 -8.91 23.82
C GLU A 853 -11.90 -10.05 23.15
N ALA A 854 -10.60 -10.13 23.40
CA ALA A 854 -9.73 -11.14 22.79
C ALA A 854 -10.05 -12.57 23.25
N ILE A 855 -10.38 -12.78 24.52
CA ILE A 855 -10.71 -14.12 25.04
C ILE A 855 -12.17 -14.53 24.83
N THR A 856 -13.08 -13.57 24.62
CA THR A 856 -14.52 -13.86 24.43
C THR A 856 -14.97 -13.76 22.97
N GLY A 857 -14.18 -13.12 22.10
CA GLY A 857 -14.54 -12.83 20.71
C GLY A 857 -15.65 -11.78 20.55
N GLN A 858 -16.07 -11.11 21.64
CA GLN A 858 -17.15 -10.12 21.61
C GLN A 858 -16.60 -8.70 21.40
N ASP A 859 -17.35 -7.85 20.68
CA ASP A 859 -17.07 -6.40 20.59
C ASP A 859 -17.92 -5.67 21.63
N LEU A 860 -17.27 -5.18 22.69
CA LEU A 860 -17.95 -4.57 23.84
C LEU A 860 -18.50 -3.19 23.51
N VAL A 861 -17.87 -2.46 22.59
CA VAL A 861 -18.41 -1.19 22.10
C VAL A 861 -19.68 -1.41 21.28
N GLU A 862 -19.72 -2.47 20.48
CA GLU A 862 -20.93 -2.84 19.73
C GLU A 862 -22.08 -3.20 20.69
N TRP A 863 -21.79 -3.96 21.75
CA TRP A 863 -22.79 -4.28 22.77
C TRP A 863 -23.32 -3.01 23.46
N GLN A 864 -22.44 -2.05 23.80
CA GLN A 864 -22.87 -0.76 24.37
C GLN A 864 -23.83 -0.01 23.43
N LEU A 865 -23.54 0.03 22.13
CA LEU A 865 -24.37 0.73 21.14
C LEU A 865 -25.74 0.05 20.94
N ARG A 866 -25.77 -1.28 20.81
CA ARG A 866 -27.00 -2.05 20.65
C ARG A 866 -27.93 -1.91 21.85
N ILE A 867 -27.38 -2.04 23.06
CA ILE A 867 -28.15 -1.89 24.31
C ILE A 867 -28.70 -0.47 24.43
N ALA A 868 -27.91 0.55 24.09
CA ALA A 868 -28.37 1.93 24.07
C ALA A 868 -29.45 2.19 22.99
N ALA A 869 -29.44 1.45 21.87
CA ALA A 869 -30.48 1.48 20.84
C ALA A 869 -31.77 0.71 21.25
N GLY A 870 -31.78 0.07 22.43
CA GLY A 870 -32.92 -0.67 22.96
C GLY A 870 -32.93 -2.16 22.60
N GLU A 871 -31.85 -2.70 22.05
CA GLU A 871 -31.70 -4.16 21.90
C GLU A 871 -31.43 -4.81 23.29
N PRO A 872 -31.91 -6.05 23.53
CA PRO A 872 -31.54 -6.82 24.73
C PRO A 872 -30.06 -7.27 24.67
N LEU A 873 -29.55 -7.87 25.77
CA LEU A 873 -28.22 -8.50 25.77
C LEU A 873 -28.06 -9.48 24.57
N PRO A 874 -26.99 -9.38 23.77
CA PRO A 874 -26.81 -10.23 22.59
C PRO A 874 -26.65 -11.72 22.90
N LEU A 875 -26.13 -12.06 24.08
CA LEU A 875 -25.87 -13.43 24.53
C LEU A 875 -26.24 -13.60 26.01
N LYS A 876 -26.65 -14.81 26.37
CA LYS A 876 -26.83 -15.25 27.76
C LYS A 876 -25.52 -15.74 28.36
N GLN A 877 -25.49 -15.88 29.70
CA GLN A 877 -24.29 -16.28 30.43
C GLN A 877 -23.73 -17.63 29.97
N GLU A 878 -24.60 -18.59 29.65
CA GLU A 878 -24.25 -19.94 29.19
C GLU A 878 -23.73 -20.00 27.75
N GLU A 879 -23.91 -18.93 26.97
CA GLU A 879 -23.42 -18.82 25.59
C GLU A 879 -22.03 -18.17 25.51
N LEU A 880 -21.54 -17.62 26.63
CA LEU A 880 -20.22 -17.03 26.75
C LEU A 880 -19.17 -18.10 27.10
N GLY A 881 -18.01 -18.01 26.47
CA GLY A 881 -16.88 -18.91 26.70
C GLY A 881 -15.55 -18.17 26.70
N ILE A 882 -14.52 -18.83 27.24
CA ILE A 882 -13.13 -18.36 27.20
C ILE A 882 -12.40 -19.15 26.12
N GLU A 883 -11.80 -18.45 25.17
CA GLU A 883 -10.88 -19.02 24.19
C GLU A 883 -9.48 -18.44 24.40
N GLY A 884 -8.51 -19.32 24.73
CA GLY A 884 -7.10 -18.95 24.83
C GLY A 884 -6.76 -18.01 25.99
N HIS A 885 -5.73 -17.19 25.80
CA HIS A 885 -5.19 -16.24 26.77
C HIS A 885 -4.74 -14.97 26.05
N SER A 886 -4.94 -13.81 26.67
CA SER A 886 -4.59 -12.51 26.13
C SER A 886 -3.77 -11.67 27.11
N PHE A 887 -2.88 -10.85 26.57
CA PHE A 887 -2.17 -9.80 27.30
C PHE A 887 -2.38 -8.46 26.60
N GLU A 888 -2.52 -7.39 27.39
CA GLU A 888 -2.43 -6.01 26.94
C GLU A 888 -1.21 -5.36 27.60
N ALA A 889 -0.45 -4.57 26.83
CA ALA A 889 0.62 -3.72 27.35
C ALA A 889 0.41 -2.27 26.89
N ARG A 890 0.54 -1.33 27.83
CA ARG A 890 0.33 0.09 27.56
C ARG A 890 1.64 0.79 27.25
N ILE A 891 1.79 1.24 26.01
CA ILE A 891 2.97 1.97 25.54
C ILE A 891 2.78 3.46 25.83
N TYR A 892 3.65 4.03 26.65
CA TYR A 892 3.64 5.42 27.06
C TYR A 892 4.87 6.18 26.55
N ALA A 893 4.68 7.47 26.24
CA ALA A 893 5.78 8.42 26.12
C ALA A 893 6.23 8.86 27.53
N GLU A 894 7.11 8.07 28.14
CA GLU A 894 7.67 8.33 29.46
C GLU A 894 9.13 7.86 29.55
N ASP A 895 9.92 8.56 30.35
CA ASP A 895 11.33 8.23 30.62
C ASP A 895 11.43 7.32 31.84
N THR A 896 11.55 6.01 31.60
CA THR A 896 11.62 4.99 32.64
C THR A 896 12.85 5.14 33.53
N ASP A 897 13.94 5.67 32.97
CA ASP A 897 15.23 5.80 33.65
C ASP A 897 15.23 7.01 34.61
N ARG A 898 14.31 7.96 34.38
CA ARG A 898 14.07 9.11 35.26
C ARG A 898 12.81 8.97 36.10
N GLY A 899 12.45 7.75 36.50
CA GLY A 899 11.30 7.50 37.37
C GLY A 899 9.96 7.72 36.67
N PHE A 900 9.92 7.42 35.37
CA PHE A 900 8.76 7.50 34.48
C PHE A 900 8.16 8.91 34.35
N LEU A 901 9.04 9.90 34.16
CA LEU A 901 8.59 11.25 33.86
C LEU A 901 7.92 11.27 32.47
N PRO A 902 6.72 11.87 32.33
CA PRO A 902 6.09 12.05 31.02
C PRO A 902 7.03 12.76 30.04
N ALA A 903 7.12 12.22 28.83
CA ALA A 903 7.86 12.82 27.73
C ALA A 903 6.89 13.56 26.79
N THR A 904 7.29 14.74 26.33
CA THR A 904 6.55 15.51 25.31
C THR A 904 7.41 15.70 24.08
N GLY A 905 6.81 15.73 22.91
CA GLY A 905 7.54 15.92 21.66
C GLY A 905 6.81 15.35 20.45
N THR A 906 7.42 15.50 19.28
CA THR A 906 6.86 14.98 18.03
C THR A 906 7.33 13.56 17.79
N LEU A 907 6.40 12.64 17.50
CA LEU A 907 6.69 11.28 17.09
C LEU A 907 7.22 11.28 15.64
N ALA A 908 8.54 11.42 15.49
CA ALA A 908 9.21 11.47 14.19
C ALA A 908 9.05 10.16 13.40
N HIS A 909 8.98 9.03 14.10
CA HIS A 909 8.71 7.72 13.53
C HIS A 909 7.87 6.90 14.50
N ILE A 910 6.88 6.18 13.96
CA ILE A 910 6.09 5.21 14.70
C ILE A 910 5.74 4.07 13.76
N ASP A 911 6.16 2.86 14.12
CA ASP A 911 5.87 1.61 13.44
C ASP A 911 5.54 0.58 14.53
N LEU A 912 4.27 0.18 14.60
CA LEU A 912 3.74 -0.70 15.61
C LEU A 912 3.33 -2.03 14.95
N PRO A 913 3.42 -3.16 15.67
CA PRO A 913 3.29 -4.50 15.10
C PRO A 913 1.82 -4.90 14.82
N HIS A 914 1.18 -4.21 13.87
CA HIS A 914 -0.23 -4.42 13.51
C HIS A 914 -0.52 -5.84 12.95
N ASP A 915 0.50 -6.52 12.41
CA ASP A 915 0.36 -7.87 11.83
C ASP A 915 0.42 -8.99 12.87
N THR A 916 1.12 -8.77 13.98
CA THR A 916 1.38 -9.78 15.01
C THR A 916 0.61 -9.52 16.31
N ALA A 917 0.01 -8.33 16.45
CA ALA A 917 -0.80 -7.92 17.59
C ALA A 917 -1.93 -6.95 17.18
N ARG A 918 -3.01 -6.92 17.98
CA ARG A 918 -3.99 -5.84 17.91
C ARG A 918 -3.37 -4.59 18.52
N VAL A 919 -3.46 -3.46 17.82
CA VAL A 919 -2.93 -2.17 18.28
C VAL A 919 -4.07 -1.14 18.32
N ASP A 920 -4.40 -0.67 19.51
CA ASP A 920 -5.33 0.45 19.69
C ASP A 920 -4.52 1.73 19.98
N THR A 921 -4.50 2.68 19.03
CA THR A 921 -3.74 3.94 19.13
C THR A 921 -4.57 5.16 18.74
N GLY A 922 -4.23 6.31 19.34
CA GLY A 922 -4.78 7.64 19.04
C GLY A 922 -3.77 8.58 18.36
N VAL A 923 -2.59 8.09 18.01
CA VAL A 923 -1.50 8.88 17.40
C VAL A 923 -1.04 8.26 16.08
N ARG A 924 -0.33 9.05 15.27
CA ARG A 924 0.29 8.63 14.01
C ARG A 924 1.66 9.29 13.88
N GLN A 925 2.44 8.90 12.86
CA GLN A 925 3.70 9.56 12.58
C GLN A 925 3.47 11.08 12.39
N GLY A 926 4.28 11.90 13.05
CA GLY A 926 4.14 13.35 13.11
C GLY A 926 3.21 13.87 14.21
N SER A 927 2.49 13.02 14.95
CA SER A 927 1.70 13.46 16.11
C SER A 927 2.59 14.03 17.22
N VAL A 928 2.05 15.02 17.94
CA VAL A 928 2.72 15.66 19.07
C VAL A 928 2.15 15.14 20.38
N ILE A 929 3.00 14.59 21.25
CA ILE A 929 2.65 14.27 22.63
C ILE A 929 2.75 15.57 23.45
N THR A 930 1.61 16.00 24.00
CA THR A 930 1.47 17.26 24.73
C THR A 930 1.44 17.03 26.25
N PRO A 931 1.76 18.03 27.09
CA PRO A 931 1.69 17.88 28.54
C PRO A 931 0.26 17.98 29.10
N HIS A 932 -0.76 18.20 28.26
CA HIS A 932 -2.12 18.50 28.70
C HIS A 932 -2.94 17.25 29.06
N TYR A 933 -2.55 16.09 28.56
CA TYR A 933 -3.31 14.85 28.66
C TYR A 933 -2.40 13.65 28.84
N ASP A 934 -3.01 12.49 29.09
CA ASP A 934 -2.30 11.21 29.24
C ASP A 934 -1.39 10.93 28.02
N PRO A 935 -0.10 10.58 28.24
CA PRO A 935 0.89 10.41 27.18
C PRO A 935 0.92 8.99 26.58
N MET A 936 -0.17 8.22 26.69
CA MET A 936 -0.25 6.89 26.07
C MET A 936 -0.19 6.99 24.55
N ILE A 937 0.73 6.23 23.96
CA ILE A 937 0.93 6.11 22.52
C ILE A 937 0.00 5.04 21.96
N ALA A 938 -0.02 3.86 22.56
CA ALA A 938 -0.82 2.74 22.08
C ALA A 938 -1.04 1.68 23.16
N LYS A 939 -2.09 0.88 22.98
CA LYS A 939 -2.29 -0.40 23.67
C LYS A 939 -1.93 -1.52 22.72
N LEU A 940 -1.04 -2.40 23.15
CA LEU A 940 -0.57 -3.55 22.40
C LEU A 940 -1.19 -4.82 22.96
N ILE A 941 -2.06 -5.46 22.19
CA ILE A 941 -2.88 -6.58 22.65
C ILE A 941 -2.55 -7.83 21.85
N VAL A 942 -2.17 -8.89 22.55
CA VAL A 942 -1.86 -10.19 21.94
C VAL A 942 -2.79 -11.25 22.49
N HIS A 943 -3.05 -12.27 21.67
CA HIS A 943 -3.85 -13.44 22.04
C HIS A 943 -3.10 -14.71 21.61
N GLY A 944 -3.28 -15.80 22.33
CA GLY A 944 -2.74 -17.10 21.96
C GLY A 944 -3.48 -18.26 22.65
N PRO A 945 -3.27 -19.50 22.18
CA PRO A 945 -3.98 -20.67 22.70
C PRO A 945 -3.59 -21.05 24.14
N SER A 946 -2.56 -20.41 24.70
CA SER A 946 -2.14 -20.59 26.10
C SER A 946 -1.43 -19.32 26.59
N ARG A 947 -1.41 -19.11 27.91
CA ARG A 947 -0.68 -18.01 28.56
C ARG A 947 0.76 -17.89 28.06
N ARG A 948 1.50 -19.01 28.00
CA ARG A 948 2.89 -19.03 27.51
C ARG A 948 3.01 -18.58 26.05
N ALA A 949 2.11 -19.03 25.19
CA ALA A 949 2.12 -18.65 23.77
C ALA A 949 1.78 -17.16 23.60
N ALA A 950 0.78 -16.65 24.33
CA ALA A 950 0.40 -15.25 24.31
C ALA A 950 1.53 -14.36 24.85
N LEU A 951 2.20 -14.75 25.95
CA LEU A 951 3.32 -13.99 26.52
C LEU A 951 4.55 -13.95 25.58
N ASN A 952 4.87 -15.06 24.91
CA ASN A 952 5.92 -15.09 23.89
C ASN A 952 5.57 -14.15 22.71
N ARG A 953 4.29 -14.07 22.32
CA ARG A 953 3.82 -13.12 21.30
C ARG A 953 3.95 -11.68 21.77
N LEU A 954 3.62 -11.38 23.04
CA LEU A 954 3.81 -10.05 23.61
C LEU A 954 5.28 -9.62 23.53
N GLU A 955 6.20 -10.52 23.91
CA GLU A 955 7.63 -10.26 23.86
C GLU A 955 8.17 -10.06 22.42
N ALA A 956 7.61 -10.78 21.45
CA ALA A 956 7.93 -10.58 20.04
C ALA A 956 7.40 -9.22 19.55
N ALA A 957 6.13 -8.92 19.80
CA ALA A 957 5.48 -7.68 19.39
C ALA A 957 6.17 -6.45 20.00
N LEU A 958 6.54 -6.47 21.29
CA LEU A 958 7.29 -5.37 21.92
C LEU A 958 8.67 -5.12 21.29
N ARG A 959 9.31 -6.14 20.70
CA ARG A 959 10.59 -5.98 19.97
C ARG A 959 10.39 -5.41 18.57
N GLU A 960 9.22 -5.61 17.99
CA GLU A 960 8.84 -5.09 16.67
C GLU A 960 8.38 -3.62 16.75
N CYS A 961 7.96 -3.14 17.94
CA CYS A 961 7.62 -1.74 18.15
C CYS A 961 8.82 -0.81 17.92
N ARG A 962 8.66 0.17 17.01
CA ARG A 962 9.65 1.23 16.75
C ARG A 962 8.99 2.58 16.94
N VAL A 963 9.51 3.36 17.88
CA VAL A 963 9.07 4.73 18.12
C VAL A 963 10.30 5.62 18.22
N ALA A 964 10.33 6.71 17.47
CA ALA A 964 11.40 7.71 17.53
C ALA A 964 10.83 9.12 17.65
N GLY A 965 11.60 10.02 18.25
CA GLY A 965 11.22 11.42 18.53
C GLY A 965 10.73 11.67 19.96
N CYS A 966 10.43 10.63 20.74
CA CYS A 966 10.15 10.68 22.17
C CYS A 966 10.74 9.45 22.87
N VAL A 967 11.07 9.58 24.16
CA VAL A 967 11.43 8.43 25.02
C VAL A 967 10.16 7.65 25.35
N THR A 968 10.26 6.32 25.41
CA THR A 968 9.11 5.42 25.65
C THR A 968 9.42 4.33 26.67
N ASN A 969 8.38 3.73 27.24
CA ASN A 969 8.50 2.62 28.17
C ASN A 969 8.65 1.22 27.51
N ILE A 970 8.82 1.12 26.19
CA ILE A 970 8.85 -0.17 25.46
C ILE A 970 9.94 -1.11 26.00
N GLY A 971 11.14 -0.58 26.25
CA GLY A 971 12.25 -1.38 26.80
C GLY A 971 11.94 -1.94 28.19
N PHE A 972 11.25 -1.17 29.02
CA PHE A 972 10.78 -1.58 30.34
C PHE A 972 9.71 -2.69 30.21
N LEU A 973 8.71 -2.52 29.34
CA LEU A 973 7.67 -3.53 29.08
C LEU A 973 8.28 -4.85 28.60
N ALA A 974 9.27 -4.81 27.72
CA ALA A 974 9.96 -6.01 27.21
C ALA A 974 10.72 -6.76 28.32
N ARG A 975 11.31 -6.03 29.28
CA ARG A 975 11.95 -6.64 30.46
C ARG A 975 10.94 -7.21 31.43
N LEU A 976 9.83 -6.51 31.66
CA LEU A 976 8.74 -6.99 32.52
C LEU A 976 8.10 -8.26 31.97
N ALA A 977 7.85 -8.35 30.66
CA ALA A 977 7.35 -9.55 29.99
C ALA A 977 8.28 -10.78 30.14
N ARG A 978 9.58 -10.54 30.33
CA ARG A 978 10.59 -11.59 30.58
C ARG A 978 10.80 -11.89 32.07
N HIS A 979 10.18 -11.15 32.97
CA HIS A 979 10.41 -11.28 34.40
C HIS A 979 10.03 -12.70 34.89
N PRO A 980 10.90 -13.42 35.63
CA PRO A 980 10.63 -14.81 36.02
C PRO A 980 9.32 -14.99 36.80
N VAL A 981 9.04 -14.10 37.75
CA VAL A 981 7.81 -14.12 38.57
C VAL A 981 6.56 -13.92 37.71
N PHE A 982 6.62 -12.99 36.75
CA PHE A 982 5.50 -12.76 35.83
C PHE A 982 5.32 -13.94 34.87
N ARG A 983 6.40 -14.53 34.36
CA ARG A 983 6.35 -15.74 33.53
C ARG A 983 5.73 -16.93 34.26
N ALA A 984 5.94 -17.05 35.57
CA ALA A 984 5.32 -18.07 36.41
C ALA A 984 3.82 -17.81 36.69
N GLY A 985 3.36 -16.56 36.57
CA GLY A 985 1.99 -16.16 36.92
C GLY A 985 1.81 -15.92 38.43
N GLU A 986 2.91 -15.62 39.12
CA GLU A 986 2.98 -15.44 40.58
C GLU A 986 3.11 -13.93 40.93
N MET A 987 2.47 -13.06 40.15
CA MET A 987 2.57 -11.62 40.35
C MET A 987 1.62 -11.10 41.43
N ASP A 988 2.04 -10.01 42.06
CA ASP A 988 1.30 -9.21 43.03
C ASP A 988 1.44 -7.72 42.67
N THR A 989 0.64 -6.86 43.32
CA THR A 989 0.63 -5.41 43.06
C THR A 989 1.94 -4.69 43.40
N GLY A 990 2.88 -5.32 44.10
CA GLY A 990 4.18 -4.77 44.47
C GLY A 990 5.36 -5.25 43.61
N LEU A 991 5.14 -6.09 42.58
CA LEU A 991 6.24 -6.67 41.79
C LEU A 991 7.13 -5.60 41.13
N ILE A 992 6.52 -4.60 40.48
CA ILE A 992 7.27 -3.57 39.75
C ILE A 992 8.12 -2.72 40.71
N ASP A 993 7.55 -2.30 41.83
CA ASP A 993 8.26 -1.47 42.83
C ASP A 993 9.40 -2.26 43.50
N ARG A 994 9.20 -3.57 43.73
CA ARG A 994 10.19 -4.47 44.33
C ARG A 994 11.41 -4.68 43.45
N ASP A 995 11.22 -4.82 42.13
CA ASP A 995 12.28 -5.15 41.17
C ASP A 995 12.61 -3.99 40.21
N PHE A 996 12.30 -2.75 40.59
CA PHE A 996 12.38 -1.57 39.72
C PHE A 996 13.79 -1.36 39.12
N ASP A 997 14.85 -1.42 39.93
CA ASP A 997 16.24 -1.20 39.48
C ASP A 997 16.66 -2.18 38.38
N ARG A 998 16.14 -3.41 38.41
CA ARG A 998 16.38 -4.42 37.37
C ARG A 998 15.61 -4.09 36.09
N LEU A 999 14.40 -3.54 36.22
CA LEU A 999 13.52 -3.22 35.11
C LEU A 999 13.85 -1.87 34.45
N ALA A 1000 14.61 -0.99 35.11
CA ALA A 1000 14.96 0.37 34.63
C ALA A 1000 16.36 0.50 34.00
N GLN A 1001 17.02 -0.61 33.62
CA GLN A 1001 18.37 -0.54 33.04
C GLN A 1001 18.37 -0.05 31.57
N PRO A 1002 19.21 0.94 31.20
CA PRO A 1002 19.35 1.39 29.82
C PRO A 1002 20.11 0.37 28.96
N THR A 1003 19.81 0.32 27.66
CA THR A 1003 20.52 -0.54 26.68
C THR A 1003 21.30 0.34 25.70
N GLU A 1004 22.63 0.19 25.62
CA GLU A 1004 23.45 0.86 24.60
C GLU A 1004 23.34 0.13 23.25
N PRO A 1005 23.33 0.85 22.11
CA PRO A 1005 23.29 0.23 20.80
C PRO A 1005 24.64 -0.44 20.47
N PRO A 1006 24.65 -1.64 19.86
CA PRO A 1006 25.89 -2.32 19.48
C PRO A 1006 26.59 -1.59 18.33
N PHE A 1007 27.92 -1.74 18.26
CA PHE A 1007 28.79 -1.08 17.28
C PHE A 1007 28.41 -1.40 15.82
N GLU A 1008 27.95 -2.63 15.56
CA GLU A 1008 27.47 -3.07 14.25
C GLU A 1008 26.21 -2.30 13.81
N ALA A 1009 25.36 -1.85 14.74
CA ALA A 1009 24.22 -0.99 14.44
C ALA A 1009 24.65 0.41 14.03
N VAL A 1010 25.76 0.91 14.59
CA VAL A 1010 26.38 2.19 14.20
C VAL A 1010 26.97 2.11 12.79
N VAL A 1011 27.62 0.99 12.46
CA VAL A 1011 28.18 0.75 11.11
C VAL A 1011 27.07 0.58 10.06
N ALA A 1012 26.00 -0.15 10.36
CA ALA A 1012 24.83 -0.28 9.49
C ALA A 1012 24.16 1.10 9.25
N ALA A 1013 24.09 1.95 10.28
CA ALA A 1013 23.57 3.31 10.14
C ALA A 1013 24.40 4.16 9.15
N ALA A 1014 25.73 3.98 9.12
CA ALA A 1014 26.61 4.68 8.18
C ALA A 1014 26.42 4.22 6.72
N LEU A 1015 26.31 2.91 6.47
CA LEU A 1015 26.02 2.36 5.13
C LEU A 1015 24.63 2.77 4.61
N CYS A 1016 23.66 2.90 5.52
CA CYS A 1016 22.33 3.44 5.23
C CYS A 1016 22.37 4.94 4.92
N ALA A 1017 23.20 5.72 5.61
CA ALA A 1017 23.38 7.14 5.33
C ALA A 1017 24.03 7.41 3.96
N GLY A 1018 24.87 6.48 3.48
CA GLY A 1018 25.50 6.54 2.15
C GLY A 1018 24.64 6.02 0.99
N GLY A 1019 23.41 5.55 1.23
CA GLY A 1019 22.48 5.12 0.18
C GLY A 1019 22.73 3.73 -0.43
N PHE A 1020 23.80 3.02 -0.04
CA PHE A 1020 24.18 1.72 -0.60
C PHE A 1020 23.49 0.53 0.08
N ALA A 1021 23.16 0.67 1.36
CA ALA A 1021 22.30 -0.26 2.07
C ALA A 1021 20.83 0.18 2.04
N ALA A 1022 20.52 1.28 1.34
CA ALA A 1022 19.13 1.66 1.14
C ALA A 1022 18.49 0.56 0.29
N PRO A 1023 17.50 -0.20 0.81
CA PRO A 1023 16.62 -0.93 -0.08
C PRO A 1023 16.09 0.11 -1.07
N ALA A 1024 15.92 -0.29 -2.34
CA ALA A 1024 15.28 0.56 -3.32
C ALA A 1024 14.13 1.34 -2.67
N ARG A 1025 14.34 2.65 -2.49
CA ARG A 1025 13.44 3.45 -1.68
C ARG A 1025 12.34 3.92 -2.59
N GLY A 1026 11.19 3.29 -2.47
CA GLY A 1026 10.03 3.62 -3.27
C GLY A 1026 9.24 2.37 -3.60
N ILE A 1027 8.03 2.60 -4.04
CA ILE A 1027 7.16 1.57 -4.62
C ILE A 1027 7.16 1.67 -6.15
N ASP A 1028 7.92 2.61 -6.72
CA ASP A 1028 8.08 2.76 -8.16
C ASP A 1028 9.04 1.71 -8.72
N PRO A 1029 8.68 1.00 -9.79
CA PRO A 1029 9.58 0.07 -10.49
C PRO A 1029 10.93 0.67 -10.89
N PHE A 1030 11.01 1.97 -11.21
CA PHE A 1030 12.27 2.64 -11.53
C PHE A 1030 13.19 2.84 -10.31
N ASP A 1031 12.67 2.76 -9.09
CA ASP A 1031 13.44 2.71 -7.85
C ASP A 1031 13.89 1.26 -7.54
N MET A 1032 13.00 0.29 -7.79
CA MET A 1032 13.13 -1.11 -7.36
C MET A 1032 14.00 -1.99 -8.25
N LEU A 1033 14.00 -1.75 -9.56
CA LEU A 1033 14.64 -2.62 -10.54
C LEU A 1033 16.10 -2.19 -10.83
N THR A 1034 16.90 -2.11 -9.77
CA THR A 1034 18.28 -1.63 -9.83
C THR A 1034 19.10 -2.44 -10.84
N GLY A 1035 19.69 -1.75 -11.82
CA GLY A 1035 20.52 -2.33 -12.86
C GLY A 1035 19.74 -3.17 -13.90
N TRP A 1036 18.41 -3.14 -13.90
CA TRP A 1036 17.65 -3.94 -14.85
C TRP A 1036 17.85 -3.46 -16.29
N ARG A 1037 18.00 -4.43 -17.20
CA ARG A 1037 18.12 -4.23 -18.65
C ARG A 1037 17.35 -5.32 -19.37
N HIS A 1038 16.80 -4.93 -20.51
CA HIS A 1038 15.97 -5.81 -21.31
C HIS A 1038 16.74 -7.00 -21.90
N CYS A 1039 17.65 -6.73 -22.85
CA CYS A 1039 18.46 -7.74 -23.53
C CYS A 1039 19.98 -7.51 -23.43
N ALA A 1040 20.43 -6.46 -22.73
CA ALA A 1040 21.84 -6.09 -22.60
C ALA A 1040 22.33 -6.25 -21.14
N SER A 1041 23.65 -6.25 -20.94
CA SER A 1041 24.23 -6.13 -19.60
C SER A 1041 24.15 -4.69 -19.10
N ALA A 1042 23.96 -4.52 -17.79
CA ALA A 1042 24.10 -3.22 -17.16
C ALA A 1042 25.58 -2.89 -16.95
N SER A 1043 25.93 -1.63 -17.18
CA SER A 1043 27.20 -1.05 -16.77
C SER A 1043 26.90 0.23 -16.02
N GLN A 1044 27.66 0.49 -14.96
CA GLN A 1044 27.49 1.66 -14.12
C GLN A 1044 28.86 2.28 -13.84
N TYR A 1045 28.93 3.59 -13.99
CA TYR A 1045 30.15 4.38 -13.77
C TYR A 1045 29.89 5.26 -12.56
N VAL A 1046 30.68 5.09 -11.51
CA VAL A 1046 30.65 5.96 -10.32
C VAL A 1046 31.69 7.06 -10.57
N HIS A 1047 31.24 8.31 -10.57
CA HIS A 1047 32.06 9.49 -10.81
C HIS A 1047 32.55 10.11 -9.51
#